data_AF-A0A9D7SHN1-F1
#
_entry.id   AF-A0A9D7SHN1-F1
#
_cell.length_a   1.000
_cell.length_b   1.000
_cell.length_c   1.000
_cell.angle_alpha   90.00
_cell.angle_beta   90.00
_cell.angle_gamma   90.00
#
_symmetry.space_group_name_H-M   'P 1'
#
loop_
_entity.id
_entity.type
_entity.pdbx_description
1 polymer ?
#
loop_
_entity_poly.entity_id
_entity_poly.type
_entity_poly.pdbx_seq_one_letter_code
_entity_poly.pdbx_strand_id
1 'polypeptide(L)'
;MRRLKTKPFPYYVGLHSLEELVTREHRVCVMNILGSESRKVTPVSHEYSGGNIVAGVQYGRRGILETKLGNIPVYRSIREVMEKGIAFDMGVVYIPPQGVCKAVSELVTHNEALKRIVIVTEKVPARDSRNIRALCQEAGVDVIGANCLGMANAWDRVRIGGSLGGDHPEETLRKGSIAIHSNSGNFTTTMAEYLRTAGFGISTAVSSGKDVYIHFALPEFLYAAQNDPRTKAVVIYVEPGGYYEKMALDWIKDRTFGFTKPIIACVTGRWKKNITRACGHAGALSGSGDDAESKERWFDEYFGVDVFDPKTCKVSKRGVRVSSIQYIPDAVRAVYEKIDEKPDFETTGDLSLKLWLGDTMVKVPPALDLPITQAPSPYDHQIVEVNKQVGAHYRRQNMADKSGASRMNPETQISELHGKTVLDLSRWTLEENLYFALAKVMPEKSDLNTLNLILNLFMKIDERRMDLIDVGRANGCTPNAYLASQIALVGNKALLEKSRAHAKFIIDLIREFSLDEHTNVFPPELDAFVAEHLLGAEPSRKTDVSDLLYKEVRKSKKTCVALKVCQHILDLAESRGLEIRDSYEFLLATIAVCVLWNPMLEKRISRQLVEDSVTYFYLMSRIVAYSVVDRSNNPHWKKLVDKKLSNLNLSFTENAFKVLFGRVPDPVELLEFQTLLGLTVTNGPGTLSAKGAKGSVSARNDISMAFVGFLANTGRAHGGNGYEAIKFLMEQFQGTSLPEPGDPSHGLDLKQMANQAARAYGAYKKLAQEEEDGTVKPIPCINHPVFRGNKINVDPREQFVAGMLAERGVHNAFWDFYSLLVKELYAEGVTKNVFCVNVDAVLAVITLKLVWKDLQAGRITMLQVQDLAFTLFLFGRSIGMIAEIADHRDRGLDLDCRTPETELSYIL
;
A
#
# COMPACT_ATOMS: atom_id res chain seq x y z
N MET A 1 45.30 15.33 -26.60
CA MET A 1 44.25 14.39 -27.06
C MET A 1 44.86 13.40 -28.06
N ARG A 2 45.06 12.14 -27.67
CA ARG A 2 45.40 11.08 -28.64
C ARG A 2 44.09 10.67 -29.34
N ARG A 3 43.99 10.84 -30.66
CA ARG A 3 42.83 10.30 -31.42
C ARG A 3 43.02 8.78 -31.51
N LEU A 4 42.47 8.05 -30.54
CA LEU A 4 42.40 6.59 -30.54
C LEU A 4 41.27 6.18 -31.51
N LYS A 5 41.55 6.16 -32.82
CA LYS A 5 40.64 5.56 -33.80
C LYS A 5 41.06 4.11 -34.02
N THR A 6 40.14 3.17 -33.83
CA THR A 6 40.37 1.77 -34.19
C THR A 6 39.56 1.45 -35.45
N LYS A 7 40.23 0.99 -36.52
CA LYS A 7 39.51 0.53 -37.72
C LYS A 7 38.64 -0.68 -37.34
N PRO A 8 37.39 -0.78 -37.82
CA PRO A 8 36.77 0.04 -38.87
C PRO A 8 35.98 1.26 -38.37
N PHE A 9 35.98 1.55 -37.06
CA PHE A 9 35.13 2.58 -36.47
C PHE A 9 35.77 3.98 -36.53
N PRO A 10 34.95 5.04 -36.66
CA PRO A 10 35.45 6.42 -36.59
C PRO A 10 35.79 6.88 -35.16
N TYR A 11 35.54 6.03 -34.16
CA TYR A 11 35.74 6.21 -32.73
C TYR A 11 36.46 4.98 -32.14
N TYR A 12 36.89 5.05 -30.89
CA TYR A 12 37.54 3.94 -30.19
C TYR A 12 36.54 2.80 -29.93
N VAL A 13 36.93 1.61 -30.32
CA VAL A 13 36.34 0.31 -29.93
C VAL A 13 37.52 -0.63 -29.67
N GLY A 14 37.70 -1.03 -28.42
CA GLY A 14 38.81 -1.91 -27.99
C GLY A 14 38.51 -3.40 -28.15
N LEU A 15 37.26 -3.76 -28.46
CA LEU A 15 36.81 -5.14 -28.64
C LEU A 15 36.92 -5.57 -30.10
N HIS A 16 37.72 -6.60 -30.36
CA HIS A 16 37.86 -7.18 -31.70
C HIS A 16 37.03 -8.45 -31.87
N SER A 17 36.95 -9.31 -30.86
CA SER A 17 36.19 -10.56 -30.87
C SER A 17 35.29 -10.67 -29.64
N LEU A 18 34.12 -11.34 -29.75
CA LEU A 18 33.27 -11.60 -28.58
C LEU A 18 33.93 -12.53 -27.55
N GLU A 19 34.94 -13.32 -27.93
CA GLU A 19 35.69 -14.13 -26.96
C GLU A 19 36.54 -13.30 -26.01
N GLU A 20 36.93 -12.10 -26.44
CA GLU A 20 37.69 -11.14 -25.63
C GLU A 20 36.79 -10.30 -24.71
N LEU A 21 35.46 -10.37 -24.89
CA LEU A 21 34.50 -9.51 -24.21
C LEU A 21 34.63 -9.66 -22.69
N VAL A 22 34.61 -10.91 -22.24
CA VAL A 22 34.90 -11.26 -20.86
C VAL A 22 35.49 -12.68 -20.76
N THR A 23 36.64 -12.82 -20.10
CA THR A 23 37.32 -14.08 -19.80
C THR A 23 37.57 -14.23 -18.30
N ARG A 24 38.06 -15.40 -17.87
CA ARG A 24 38.42 -15.66 -16.47
C ARG A 24 39.60 -14.85 -15.98
N GLU A 25 40.41 -14.32 -16.89
CA GLU A 25 41.62 -13.56 -16.56
C GLU A 25 41.31 -12.12 -16.13
N HIS A 26 40.13 -11.60 -16.49
CA HIS A 26 39.74 -10.26 -16.07
C HIS A 26 39.60 -10.18 -14.56
N ARG A 27 40.03 -9.03 -14.04
CA ARG A 27 40.04 -8.73 -12.61
C ARG A 27 39.07 -7.58 -12.42
N VAL A 28 38.05 -7.78 -11.58
CA VAL A 28 36.87 -6.89 -11.55
C VAL A 28 36.76 -6.15 -10.22
N CYS A 29 36.51 -4.84 -10.31
CA CYS A 29 36.12 -4.01 -9.16
C CYS A 29 34.65 -3.60 -9.25
N VAL A 30 33.88 -3.86 -8.19
CA VAL A 30 32.44 -3.53 -8.13
C VAL A 30 32.18 -2.31 -7.26
N MET A 31 31.56 -1.28 -7.84
CA MET A 31 31.19 -0.05 -7.14
C MET A 31 29.81 -0.17 -6.53
N ASN A 32 29.64 0.33 -5.31
CA ASN A 32 28.48 0.11 -4.44
C ASN A 32 28.24 -1.38 -4.15
N ILE A 33 29.30 -2.15 -3.89
CA ILE A 33 29.25 -3.61 -3.72
C ILE A 33 28.33 -4.07 -2.57
N LEU A 34 28.13 -3.24 -1.53
CA LEU A 34 27.27 -3.55 -0.39
C LEU A 34 25.82 -3.05 -0.58
N GLY A 35 25.49 -2.51 -1.76
CA GLY A 35 24.14 -2.12 -2.15
C GLY A 35 23.16 -3.30 -2.16
N SER A 36 21.86 -3.02 -2.16
CA SER A 36 20.82 -4.05 -1.99
C SER A 36 20.85 -5.15 -3.06
N GLU A 37 21.14 -4.77 -4.32
CA GLU A 37 21.20 -5.66 -5.47
C GLU A 37 22.60 -6.27 -5.65
N SER A 38 23.63 -5.43 -5.68
CA SER A 38 25.02 -5.85 -5.87
C SER A 38 25.47 -6.86 -4.81
N ARG A 39 25.08 -6.72 -3.54
CA ARG A 39 25.45 -7.68 -2.49
C ARG A 39 24.89 -9.09 -2.71
N LYS A 40 23.82 -9.23 -3.51
CA LYS A 40 23.20 -10.52 -3.86
C LYS A 40 23.79 -11.08 -5.16
N VAL A 41 23.97 -10.23 -6.17
CA VAL A 41 24.43 -10.65 -7.51
C VAL A 41 25.94 -10.89 -7.57
N THR A 42 26.72 -10.12 -6.81
CA THR A 42 28.20 -10.18 -6.82
C THR A 42 28.72 -11.56 -6.39
N PRO A 43 28.24 -12.19 -5.28
CA PRO A 43 28.70 -13.52 -4.89
C PRO A 43 28.46 -14.57 -5.97
N VAL A 44 27.26 -14.62 -6.55
CA VAL A 44 26.92 -15.58 -7.63
C VAL A 44 27.82 -15.38 -8.84
N SER A 45 28.04 -14.13 -9.26
CA SER A 45 28.91 -13.83 -10.40
C SER A 45 30.38 -14.17 -10.13
N HIS A 46 30.86 -13.89 -8.92
CA HIS A 46 32.21 -14.24 -8.47
C HIS A 46 32.41 -15.75 -8.46
N GLU A 47 31.47 -16.50 -7.89
CA GLU A 47 31.50 -17.96 -7.81
C GLU A 47 31.46 -18.61 -9.19
N TYR A 48 30.51 -18.21 -10.03
CA TYR A 48 30.39 -18.73 -11.40
C TYR A 48 31.65 -18.46 -12.23
N SER A 49 32.22 -17.26 -12.08
CA SER A 49 33.38 -16.80 -12.86
C SER A 49 34.75 -17.24 -12.31
N GLY A 50 34.77 -18.09 -11.29
CA GLY A 50 36.02 -18.63 -10.73
C GLY A 50 36.84 -17.62 -9.92
N GLY A 51 36.20 -16.67 -9.24
CA GLY A 51 36.85 -15.78 -8.27
C GLY A 51 37.41 -14.48 -8.84
N ASN A 52 36.86 -13.99 -9.95
CA ASN A 52 37.43 -12.88 -10.72
C ASN A 52 37.13 -11.45 -10.17
N ILE A 53 36.33 -11.35 -9.10
CA ILE A 53 36.04 -10.08 -8.41
C ILE A 53 37.02 -9.87 -7.26
N VAL A 54 37.82 -8.80 -7.34
CA VAL A 54 39.05 -8.66 -6.56
C VAL A 54 38.96 -7.60 -5.46
N ALA A 55 38.04 -6.65 -5.64
CA ALA A 55 37.74 -5.61 -4.68
C ALA A 55 36.33 -5.06 -4.95
N GLY A 56 35.75 -4.44 -3.92
CA GLY A 56 34.59 -3.60 -4.07
C GLY A 56 34.80 -2.22 -3.46
N VAL A 57 33.98 -1.27 -3.91
CA VAL A 57 33.93 0.08 -3.34
C VAL A 57 32.57 0.31 -2.73
N GLN A 58 32.55 0.85 -1.51
CA GLN A 58 31.38 1.41 -0.86
C GLN A 58 31.72 2.81 -0.34
N TYR A 59 31.24 3.84 -1.03
CA TYR A 59 31.57 5.22 -0.64
C TYR A 59 31.25 5.50 0.83
N GLY A 60 32.26 5.99 1.55
CA GLY A 60 32.19 6.30 2.98
C GLY A 60 32.38 5.12 3.95
N ARG A 61 32.52 3.86 3.47
CA ARG A 61 32.63 2.68 4.34
C ARG A 61 33.71 1.70 3.87
N ARG A 62 34.38 1.04 4.81
CA ARG A 62 35.20 -0.16 4.56
C ARG A 62 34.42 -1.39 5.03
N GLY A 63 34.74 -2.56 4.50
CA GLY A 63 34.11 -3.79 4.94
C GLY A 63 34.59 -5.01 4.16
N ILE A 64 33.80 -6.07 4.22
CA ILE A 64 33.98 -7.30 3.47
C ILE A 64 32.63 -7.72 2.88
N LEU A 65 32.65 -8.33 1.71
CA LEU A 65 31.53 -9.10 1.20
C LEU A 65 31.94 -10.59 1.24
N GLU A 66 31.20 -11.37 2.00
CA GLU A 66 31.44 -12.81 2.15
C GLU A 66 30.93 -13.57 0.92
N THR A 67 31.71 -14.55 0.46
CA THR A 67 31.36 -15.47 -0.64
C THR A 67 31.88 -16.87 -0.33
N LYS A 68 31.42 -17.90 -1.05
CA LYS A 68 31.92 -19.27 -0.85
C LYS A 68 33.39 -19.46 -1.26
N LEU A 69 33.90 -18.63 -2.17
CA LEU A 69 35.29 -18.68 -2.63
C LEU A 69 36.24 -17.82 -1.79
N GLY A 70 35.70 -17.08 -0.82
CA GLY A 70 36.47 -16.18 0.05
C GLY A 70 35.90 -14.76 0.11
N ASN A 71 36.41 -13.98 1.06
CA ASN A 71 35.93 -12.63 1.28
C ASN A 71 36.48 -11.65 0.25
N ILE A 72 35.60 -10.81 -0.31
CA ILE A 72 35.98 -9.72 -1.20
C ILE A 72 36.19 -8.46 -0.33
N PRO A 73 37.38 -7.82 -0.36
CA PRO A 73 37.63 -6.62 0.43
C PRO A 73 36.87 -5.40 -0.14
N VAL A 74 36.32 -4.58 0.76
CA VAL A 74 35.54 -3.38 0.41
C VAL A 74 36.22 -2.11 0.92
N TYR A 75 36.44 -1.15 0.02
CA TYR A 75 37.14 0.11 0.25
C TYR A 75 36.23 1.33 0.06
N ARG A 76 36.69 2.52 0.49
CA ARG A 76 35.88 3.74 0.43
C ARG A 76 35.90 4.43 -0.93
N SER A 77 36.89 4.13 -1.77
CA SER A 77 37.12 4.78 -3.07
C SER A 77 37.97 3.88 -3.98
N ILE A 78 37.97 4.14 -5.29
CA ILE A 78 38.86 3.47 -6.25
C ILE A 78 40.32 3.83 -5.97
N ARG A 79 40.60 5.07 -5.59
CA ARG A 79 41.95 5.49 -5.19
C ARG A 79 42.53 4.58 -4.10
N GLU A 80 41.73 4.28 -3.09
CA GLU A 80 42.14 3.41 -2.01
C GLU A 80 42.41 1.97 -2.47
N VAL A 81 41.61 1.44 -3.42
CA VAL A 81 41.85 0.12 -4.04
C VAL A 81 43.24 0.10 -4.70
N MET A 82 43.57 1.15 -5.45
CA MET A 82 44.85 1.29 -6.14
C MET A 82 46.03 1.48 -5.16
N GLU A 83 45.86 2.28 -4.10
CA GLU A 83 46.86 2.45 -3.03
C GLU A 83 47.18 1.13 -2.30
N LYS A 84 46.23 0.18 -2.27
CA LYS A 84 46.45 -1.17 -1.75
C LYS A 84 47.11 -2.13 -2.74
N GLY A 85 47.50 -1.65 -3.92
CA GLY A 85 48.16 -2.44 -4.95
C GLY A 85 47.24 -3.47 -5.62
N ILE A 86 45.92 -3.32 -5.51
CA ILE A 86 44.97 -4.24 -6.13
C ILE A 86 44.78 -3.84 -7.59
N ALA A 87 45.32 -4.65 -8.50
CA ALA A 87 45.15 -4.46 -9.94
C ALA A 87 43.82 -5.05 -10.43
N PHE A 88 43.10 -4.27 -11.25
CA PHE A 88 41.88 -4.69 -11.94
C PHE A 88 41.78 -4.01 -13.31
N ASP A 89 41.13 -4.65 -14.29
CA ASP A 89 40.99 -4.14 -15.65
C ASP A 89 39.52 -3.89 -16.05
N MET A 90 38.57 -4.22 -15.17
CA MET A 90 37.14 -3.99 -15.39
C MET A 90 36.44 -3.37 -14.18
N GLY A 91 35.62 -2.36 -14.41
CA GLY A 91 34.75 -1.74 -13.40
C GLY A 91 33.27 -2.08 -13.61
N VAL A 92 32.54 -2.39 -12.54
CA VAL A 92 31.08 -2.59 -12.57
C VAL A 92 30.38 -1.56 -11.69
N VAL A 93 29.42 -0.83 -12.24
CA VAL A 93 28.81 0.33 -11.59
C VAL A 93 27.36 0.03 -11.17
N TYR A 94 27.13 -0.05 -9.85
CA TYR A 94 25.82 -0.13 -9.19
C TYR A 94 25.46 1.17 -8.43
N ILE A 95 25.79 2.33 -9.00
CA ILE A 95 25.63 3.63 -8.35
C ILE A 95 24.30 4.28 -8.79
N PRO A 96 23.55 4.97 -7.91
CA PRO A 96 22.35 5.70 -8.33
C PRO A 96 22.64 6.67 -9.50
N PRO A 97 21.65 6.98 -10.37
CA PRO A 97 21.90 7.64 -11.66
C PRO A 97 22.74 8.91 -11.61
N GLN A 98 22.51 9.74 -10.59
CA GLN A 98 23.21 11.01 -10.37
C GLN A 98 24.70 10.86 -10.05
N GLY A 99 25.14 9.67 -9.61
CA GLY A 99 26.52 9.38 -9.25
C GLY A 99 27.32 8.66 -10.32
N VAL A 100 26.68 8.13 -11.37
CA VAL A 100 27.33 7.24 -12.36
C VAL A 100 28.48 7.93 -13.08
N CYS A 101 28.29 9.16 -13.57
CA CYS A 101 29.35 9.88 -14.28
C CYS A 101 30.59 10.12 -13.39
N LYS A 102 30.40 10.40 -12.10
CA LYS A 102 31.51 10.59 -11.15
C LYS A 102 32.24 9.28 -10.87
N ALA A 103 31.50 8.19 -10.71
CA ALA A 103 32.03 6.85 -10.49
C ALA A 103 32.90 6.39 -11.69
N VAL A 104 32.40 6.57 -12.91
CA VAL A 104 33.16 6.32 -14.15
C VAL A 104 34.40 7.22 -14.23
N SER A 105 34.26 8.51 -13.91
CA SER A 105 35.39 9.43 -13.89
C SER A 105 36.49 8.99 -12.94
N GLU A 106 36.11 8.51 -11.76
CA GLU A 106 37.06 8.02 -10.76
C GLU A 106 37.79 6.76 -11.24
N LEU A 107 37.05 5.80 -11.80
CA LEU A 107 37.61 4.58 -12.41
C LEU A 107 38.69 4.93 -13.45
N VAL A 108 38.36 5.79 -14.41
CA VAL A 108 39.27 6.18 -15.49
C VAL A 108 40.45 7.00 -14.99
N THR A 109 40.24 7.88 -14.02
CA THR A 109 41.30 8.79 -13.52
C THR A 109 42.34 8.05 -12.67
N HIS A 110 41.91 7.06 -11.89
CA HIS A 110 42.78 6.41 -10.91
C HIS A 110 43.31 5.04 -11.35
N ASN A 111 42.76 4.44 -12.41
CA ASN A 111 43.21 3.14 -12.91
C ASN A 111 43.56 3.19 -14.41
N GLU A 112 44.85 3.34 -14.71
CA GLU A 112 45.37 3.34 -16.09
C GLU A 112 45.28 1.97 -16.78
N ALA A 113 45.14 0.87 -16.01
CA ALA A 113 45.00 -0.48 -16.55
C ALA A 113 43.55 -0.84 -16.89
N LEU A 114 42.60 0.07 -16.64
CA LEU A 114 41.19 -0.13 -16.93
C LEU A 114 40.96 -0.27 -18.43
N LYS A 115 40.29 -1.35 -18.83
CA LYS A 115 39.92 -1.62 -20.22
C LYS A 115 38.43 -1.49 -20.45
N ARG A 116 37.60 -1.84 -19.46
CA ARG A 116 36.14 -1.94 -19.63
C ARG A 116 35.35 -1.49 -18.42
N ILE A 117 34.16 -0.94 -18.69
CA ILE A 117 33.18 -0.56 -17.67
C ILE A 117 31.81 -1.12 -18.03
N VAL A 118 31.13 -1.71 -17.05
CA VAL A 118 29.73 -2.14 -17.15
C VAL A 118 28.86 -1.28 -16.25
N ILE A 119 27.87 -0.61 -16.83
CA ILE A 119 26.94 0.27 -16.11
C ILE A 119 25.58 -0.42 -16.01
N VAL A 120 25.26 -0.93 -14.83
CA VAL A 120 23.97 -1.62 -14.57
C VAL A 120 22.84 -0.61 -14.35
N THR A 121 23.16 0.55 -13.79
CA THR A 121 22.21 1.61 -13.42
C THR A 121 21.30 2.04 -14.56
N GLU A 122 19.99 2.12 -14.31
CA GLU A 122 18.98 2.66 -15.24
C GLU A 122 18.82 4.18 -15.14
N LYS A 123 18.34 4.85 -16.19
CA LYS A 123 17.94 6.27 -16.20
C LYS A 123 19.12 7.20 -15.96
N VAL A 124 20.28 6.87 -16.53
CA VAL A 124 21.43 7.76 -16.54
C VAL A 124 21.08 8.99 -17.39
N PRO A 125 21.26 10.22 -16.89
CA PRO A 125 20.94 11.42 -17.66
C PRO A 125 21.70 11.45 -18.98
N ALA A 126 21.03 11.85 -20.07
CA ALA A 126 21.65 11.91 -21.41
C ALA A 126 22.90 12.81 -21.47
N ARG A 127 22.99 13.84 -20.61
CA ARG A 127 24.21 14.64 -20.44
C ARG A 127 25.36 13.80 -19.87
N ASP A 128 25.08 13.00 -18.86
CA ASP A 128 26.07 12.17 -18.18
C ASP A 128 26.54 11.04 -19.10
N SER A 129 25.64 10.40 -19.84
CA SER A 129 26.01 9.39 -20.84
C SER A 129 26.96 9.96 -21.90
N ARG A 130 26.73 11.18 -22.39
CA ARG A 130 27.65 11.83 -23.35
C ARG A 130 29.03 12.09 -22.73
N ASN A 131 29.08 12.56 -21.49
CA ASN A 131 30.33 12.80 -20.78
C ASN A 131 31.10 11.48 -20.55
N ILE A 132 30.40 10.43 -20.11
CA ILE A 132 30.94 9.07 -19.95
C ILE A 132 31.55 8.58 -21.27
N ARG A 133 30.80 8.69 -22.38
CA ARG A 133 31.31 8.29 -23.69
C ARG A 133 32.56 9.07 -24.06
N ALA A 134 32.55 10.40 -23.94
CA ALA A 134 33.71 11.23 -24.30
C ALA A 134 34.95 10.87 -23.47
N LEU A 135 34.79 10.76 -22.14
CA LEU A 135 35.88 10.41 -21.23
C LEU A 135 36.49 9.04 -21.55
N CYS A 136 35.65 8.01 -21.70
CA CYS A 136 36.14 6.66 -21.97
C CYS A 136 36.77 6.54 -23.37
N GLN A 137 36.30 7.32 -24.36
CA GLN A 137 36.91 7.38 -25.68
C GLN A 137 38.33 7.99 -25.63
N GLU A 138 38.55 9.00 -24.81
CA GLU A 138 39.89 9.58 -24.60
C GLU A 138 40.83 8.63 -23.87
N ALA A 139 40.28 7.85 -22.94
CA ALA A 139 41.04 6.89 -22.12
C ALA A 139 41.27 5.53 -22.81
N GLY A 140 40.60 5.23 -23.92
CA GLY A 140 40.66 3.91 -24.56
C GLY A 140 39.95 2.83 -23.74
N VAL A 141 38.80 3.15 -23.17
CA VAL A 141 37.99 2.25 -22.33
C VAL A 141 36.66 1.95 -23.01
N ASP A 142 36.31 0.67 -23.14
CA ASP A 142 34.99 0.27 -23.65
C ASP A 142 33.93 0.38 -22.55
N VAL A 143 32.72 0.81 -22.91
CA VAL A 143 31.60 0.97 -21.97
C VAL A 143 30.40 0.18 -22.45
N ILE A 144 29.81 -0.61 -21.57
CA ILE A 144 28.61 -1.41 -21.81
C ILE A 144 27.50 -0.94 -20.85
N GLY A 145 26.27 -0.86 -21.34
CA GLY A 145 25.15 -0.18 -20.67
C GLY A 145 24.99 1.28 -21.14
N ALA A 146 24.31 2.15 -20.39
CA ALA A 146 23.66 1.94 -19.10
C ALA A 146 22.36 1.11 -19.19
N ASN A 147 21.66 0.90 -18.07
CA ASN A 147 20.43 0.11 -18.00
C ASN A 147 20.59 -1.32 -18.55
N CYS A 148 21.62 -2.03 -18.10
CA CYS A 148 21.91 -3.38 -18.60
C CYS A 148 22.02 -4.41 -17.48
N LEU A 149 21.83 -5.69 -17.80
CA LEU A 149 22.25 -6.79 -16.92
C LEU A 149 23.70 -7.22 -17.16
N GLY A 150 24.45 -6.53 -18.02
CA GLY A 150 25.86 -6.81 -18.28
C GLY A 150 26.08 -7.85 -19.37
N MET A 151 27.06 -8.73 -19.16
CA MET A 151 27.55 -9.67 -20.18
C MET A 151 27.97 -11.02 -19.59
N ALA A 152 27.94 -12.06 -20.43
CA ALA A 152 28.43 -13.37 -20.09
C ALA A 152 29.13 -14.07 -21.27
N ASN A 153 30.18 -14.81 -20.96
CA ASN A 153 30.87 -15.73 -21.86
C ASN A 153 30.65 -17.15 -21.32
N ALA A 154 29.81 -17.91 -22.01
CA ALA A 154 29.41 -19.24 -21.57
C ALA A 154 30.51 -20.31 -21.77
N TRP A 155 31.43 -20.07 -22.70
CA TRP A 155 32.59 -20.96 -22.91
C TRP A 155 33.56 -20.90 -21.73
N ASP A 156 33.86 -19.69 -21.26
CA ASP A 156 34.74 -19.47 -20.12
C ASP A 156 34.02 -19.60 -18.78
N ARG A 157 32.68 -19.73 -18.81
CA ARG A 157 31.81 -19.65 -17.63
C ARG A 157 32.08 -18.38 -16.84
N VAL A 158 31.92 -17.23 -17.48
CA VAL A 158 32.11 -15.93 -16.84
C VAL A 158 30.87 -15.07 -17.02
N ARG A 159 30.46 -14.39 -15.96
CA ARG A 159 29.34 -13.44 -15.94
C ARG A 159 29.72 -12.20 -15.17
N ILE A 160 29.54 -11.03 -15.78
CA ILE A 160 29.82 -9.72 -15.16
C ILE A 160 28.65 -8.76 -15.36
N GLY A 161 28.35 -7.98 -14.31
CA GLY A 161 27.23 -7.04 -14.27
C GLY A 161 26.09 -7.59 -13.42
N GLY A 162 24.87 -7.49 -13.95
CA GLY A 162 23.62 -7.96 -13.35
C GLY A 162 23.42 -9.48 -13.37
N SER A 163 22.22 -9.90 -13.01
CA SER A 163 21.82 -11.31 -12.84
C SER A 163 21.47 -12.03 -14.15
N LEU A 164 22.34 -11.92 -15.18
CA LEU A 164 22.19 -12.73 -16.40
C LEU A 164 22.22 -14.22 -16.07
N GLY A 165 21.24 -15.00 -16.53
CA GLY A 165 21.13 -16.43 -16.15
C GLY A 165 20.62 -16.69 -14.74
N GLY A 166 20.12 -15.69 -14.00
CA GLY A 166 19.51 -15.88 -12.67
C GLY A 166 20.52 -16.23 -11.58
N ASP A 167 20.08 -16.95 -10.55
CA ASP A 167 20.93 -17.35 -9.41
C ASP A 167 21.75 -18.62 -9.72
N HIS A 168 21.39 -19.36 -10.77
CA HIS A 168 22.05 -20.56 -11.27
C HIS A 168 22.48 -20.40 -12.74
N PRO A 169 23.42 -19.48 -13.04
CA PRO A 169 23.82 -19.15 -14.41
C PRO A 169 24.28 -20.36 -15.25
N GLU A 170 24.82 -21.42 -14.63
CA GLU A 170 25.20 -22.67 -15.29
C GLU A 170 24.05 -23.41 -15.96
N GLU A 171 22.80 -23.21 -15.51
CA GLU A 171 21.63 -23.84 -16.10
C GLU A 171 21.31 -23.20 -17.44
N THR A 172 21.18 -21.87 -17.48
CA THR A 172 20.74 -21.14 -18.68
C THR A 172 21.91 -20.78 -19.62
N LEU A 173 23.09 -20.43 -19.10
CA LEU A 173 24.26 -20.03 -19.91
C LEU A 173 25.10 -21.25 -20.32
N ARG A 174 24.45 -22.21 -20.98
CA ARG A 174 25.11 -23.42 -21.49
C ARG A 174 25.96 -23.08 -22.71
N LYS A 175 27.20 -23.56 -22.75
CA LYS A 175 28.13 -23.40 -23.87
C LYS A 175 27.53 -23.88 -25.20
N GLY A 176 27.62 -23.05 -26.23
CA GLY A 176 27.24 -23.36 -27.62
C GLY A 176 27.65 -22.26 -28.60
N SER A 177 26.89 -22.10 -29.69
CA SER A 177 27.32 -21.30 -30.85
C SER A 177 26.49 -20.05 -31.14
N ILE A 178 25.50 -19.71 -30.30
CA ILE A 178 24.66 -18.52 -30.49
C ILE A 178 25.17 -17.34 -29.67
N ALA A 179 25.38 -16.18 -30.31
CA ALA A 179 25.61 -14.92 -29.60
C ALA A 179 24.30 -14.14 -29.44
N ILE A 180 24.02 -13.63 -28.23
CA ILE A 180 22.81 -12.84 -27.93
C ILE A 180 23.19 -11.38 -27.72
N HIS A 181 22.49 -10.47 -28.40
CA HIS A 181 22.52 -9.04 -28.12
C HIS A 181 21.10 -8.51 -27.86
N SER A 182 20.85 -8.02 -26.66
CA SER A 182 19.50 -7.61 -26.25
C SER A 182 19.49 -6.26 -25.54
N ASN A 183 18.59 -5.39 -25.99
CA ASN A 183 18.32 -4.12 -25.31
C ASN A 183 17.64 -4.32 -23.94
N SER A 184 17.04 -5.50 -23.70
CA SER A 184 16.40 -5.87 -22.43
C SER A 184 17.22 -6.93 -21.69
N GLY A 185 17.52 -6.65 -20.42
CA GLY A 185 18.19 -7.58 -19.54
C GLY A 185 17.47 -8.92 -19.42
N ASN A 186 16.20 -8.91 -19.00
CA ASN A 186 15.43 -10.12 -18.75
C ASN A 186 15.30 -10.98 -20.00
N PHE A 187 15.04 -10.37 -21.16
CA PHE A 187 14.91 -11.13 -22.41
C PHE A 187 16.24 -11.72 -22.89
N THR A 188 17.38 -11.20 -22.43
CA THR A 188 18.69 -11.85 -22.66
C THR A 188 18.67 -13.27 -22.07
N THR A 189 18.27 -13.38 -20.79
CA THR A 189 18.18 -14.65 -20.08
C THR A 189 17.07 -15.55 -20.64
N THR A 190 15.89 -14.98 -20.93
CA THR A 190 14.76 -15.77 -21.48
C THR A 190 15.09 -16.38 -22.84
N MET A 191 15.74 -15.64 -23.73
CA MET A 191 16.14 -16.17 -25.03
C MET A 191 17.20 -17.27 -24.89
N ALA A 192 18.16 -17.11 -23.98
CA ALA A 192 19.14 -18.16 -23.70
C ALA A 192 18.47 -19.45 -23.21
N GLU A 193 17.44 -19.34 -22.37
CA GLU A 193 16.67 -20.49 -21.90
C GLU A 193 15.89 -21.17 -23.03
N TYR A 194 15.24 -20.39 -23.89
CA TYR A 194 14.50 -20.91 -25.04
C TYR A 194 15.43 -21.67 -26.01
N LEU A 195 16.58 -21.08 -26.32
CA LEU A 195 17.61 -21.71 -27.15
C LEU A 195 18.13 -23.01 -26.53
N ARG A 196 18.44 -22.97 -25.22
CA ARG A 196 18.91 -24.15 -24.47
C ARG A 196 17.93 -25.30 -24.57
N THR A 197 16.63 -25.05 -24.38
CA THR A 197 15.64 -26.13 -24.48
C THR A 197 15.58 -26.77 -25.86
N ALA A 198 15.89 -26.01 -26.90
CA ALA A 198 15.85 -26.44 -28.29
C ALA A 198 17.18 -26.97 -28.87
N GLY A 199 18.19 -27.18 -28.04
CA GLY A 199 19.48 -27.75 -28.47
C GLY A 199 20.56 -26.73 -28.86
N PHE A 200 20.34 -25.44 -28.60
CA PHE A 200 21.28 -24.37 -28.95
C PHE A 200 21.86 -23.73 -27.69
N GLY A 201 23.18 -23.72 -27.59
CA GLY A 201 23.88 -23.05 -26.49
C GLY A 201 24.37 -21.66 -26.88
N ILE A 202 24.88 -20.96 -25.88
CA ILE A 202 25.35 -19.59 -25.99
C ILE A 202 26.86 -19.56 -26.14
N SER A 203 27.36 -18.74 -27.06
CA SER A 203 28.78 -18.34 -27.08
C SER A 203 28.97 -17.19 -26.10
N THR A 204 28.28 -16.07 -26.34
CA THR A 204 28.32 -14.85 -25.54
C THR A 204 26.93 -14.21 -25.48
N ALA A 205 26.54 -13.71 -24.30
CA ALA A 205 25.30 -12.98 -24.10
C ALA A 205 25.58 -11.56 -23.61
N VAL A 206 25.01 -10.57 -24.29
CA VAL A 206 25.18 -9.14 -23.97
C VAL A 206 23.82 -8.49 -23.81
N SER A 207 23.57 -7.98 -22.60
CA SER A 207 22.55 -6.98 -22.38
C SER A 207 23.18 -5.62 -22.69
N SER A 208 22.80 -5.00 -23.80
CA SER A 208 23.30 -3.67 -24.20
C SER A 208 22.67 -2.56 -23.37
N GLY A 209 21.43 -2.80 -22.93
CA GLY A 209 20.59 -1.87 -22.21
C GLY A 209 19.85 -0.87 -23.09
N LYS A 210 18.91 -0.14 -22.50
CA LYS A 210 17.99 0.75 -23.24
C LYS A 210 17.81 2.14 -22.63
N ASP A 211 18.92 2.76 -22.24
CA ASP A 211 18.96 4.21 -22.07
C ASP A 211 19.08 4.92 -23.45
N VAL A 212 18.95 6.26 -23.48
CA VAL A 212 18.99 7.05 -24.73
C VAL A 212 20.26 6.80 -25.55
N TYR A 213 21.40 6.62 -24.86
CA TYR A 213 22.69 6.31 -25.47
C TYR A 213 23.07 4.87 -25.15
N ILE A 214 23.25 4.06 -26.19
CA ILE A 214 23.77 2.69 -26.07
C ILE A 214 25.28 2.77 -26.32
N HIS A 215 26.09 2.50 -25.29
CA HIS A 215 27.55 2.67 -25.39
C HIS A 215 28.23 1.57 -26.21
N PHE A 216 27.72 0.33 -26.16
CA PHE A 216 28.16 -0.78 -26.99
C PHE A 216 26.96 -1.25 -27.80
N ALA A 217 26.82 -0.68 -29.00
CA ALA A 217 25.63 -0.84 -29.81
C ALA A 217 25.79 -2.01 -30.79
N LEU A 218 24.73 -2.25 -31.58
CA LEU A 218 24.69 -3.38 -32.50
C LEU A 218 25.86 -3.40 -33.51
N PRO A 219 26.33 -2.28 -34.09
CA PRO A 219 27.47 -2.31 -35.02
C PRO A 219 28.75 -2.86 -34.38
N GLU A 220 29.10 -2.41 -33.16
CA GLU A 220 30.26 -2.89 -32.42
C GLU A 220 30.11 -4.37 -32.04
N PHE A 221 28.92 -4.77 -31.60
CA PHE A 221 28.62 -6.17 -31.30
C PHE A 221 28.75 -7.07 -32.52
N LEU A 222 28.21 -6.68 -33.68
CA LEU A 222 28.27 -7.52 -34.90
C LEU A 222 29.69 -7.62 -35.45
N TYR A 223 30.50 -6.56 -35.36
CA TYR A 223 31.92 -6.64 -35.66
C TYR A 223 32.61 -7.69 -34.78
N ALA A 224 32.43 -7.60 -33.45
CA ALA A 224 32.99 -8.57 -32.52
C ALA A 224 32.47 -9.99 -32.78
N ALA A 225 31.18 -10.13 -33.11
CA ALA A 225 30.55 -11.41 -33.40
C ALA A 225 31.08 -12.04 -34.69
N GLN A 226 31.41 -11.24 -35.71
CA GLN A 226 32.04 -11.72 -36.95
C GLN A 226 33.38 -12.39 -36.65
N ASN A 227 34.18 -11.75 -35.79
CA ASN A 227 35.54 -12.20 -35.47
C ASN A 227 35.59 -13.32 -34.42
N ASP A 228 34.50 -13.61 -33.71
CA ASP A 228 34.46 -14.73 -32.75
C ASP A 228 34.24 -16.07 -33.46
N PRO A 229 35.24 -16.97 -33.53
CA PRO A 229 35.11 -18.25 -34.22
C PRO A 229 34.08 -19.20 -33.58
N ARG A 230 33.71 -18.97 -32.31
CA ARG A 230 32.74 -19.80 -31.57
C ARG A 230 31.30 -19.46 -31.97
N THR A 231 31.07 -18.25 -32.46
CA THR A 231 29.74 -17.74 -32.81
C THR A 231 29.38 -18.12 -34.25
N LYS A 232 28.29 -18.86 -34.43
CA LYS A 232 27.76 -19.26 -35.75
C LYS A 232 26.56 -18.43 -36.19
N ALA A 233 25.71 -18.01 -35.25
CA ALA A 233 24.59 -17.12 -35.51
C ALA A 233 24.40 -16.11 -34.38
N VAL A 234 23.71 -15.01 -34.70
CA VAL A 234 23.38 -13.95 -33.75
C VAL A 234 21.87 -13.89 -33.53
N VAL A 235 21.43 -13.83 -32.28
CA VAL A 235 20.05 -13.56 -31.90
C VAL A 235 19.98 -12.16 -31.29
N ILE A 236 19.10 -11.31 -31.82
CA ILE A 236 18.94 -9.93 -31.35
C ILE A 236 17.52 -9.63 -30.88
N TYR A 237 17.41 -8.91 -29.75
CA TYR A 237 16.16 -8.35 -29.25
C TYR A 237 16.21 -6.83 -29.30
N VAL A 238 15.32 -6.26 -30.11
CA VAL A 238 15.35 -4.86 -30.52
C VAL A 238 14.11 -4.12 -30.03
N GLU A 239 14.34 -3.00 -29.36
CA GLU A 239 13.29 -2.08 -28.91
C GLU A 239 13.24 -0.80 -29.77
N PRO A 240 12.09 -0.10 -29.83
CA PRO A 240 11.97 1.18 -30.55
C PRO A 240 12.92 2.28 -30.05
N GLY A 241 13.23 3.25 -30.90
CA GLY A 241 14.10 4.38 -30.61
C GLY A 241 15.58 4.10 -30.91
N GLY A 242 16.29 5.09 -31.47
CA GLY A 242 17.66 5.00 -31.95
C GLY A 242 17.79 4.35 -33.33
N TYR A 243 18.87 4.72 -34.03
CA TYR A 243 19.21 4.26 -35.38
C TYR A 243 20.31 3.19 -35.42
N TYR A 244 20.69 2.63 -34.27
CA TYR A 244 21.82 1.70 -34.16
C TYR A 244 21.66 0.45 -35.06
N GLU A 245 20.44 -0.06 -35.19
CA GLU A 245 20.16 -1.22 -36.04
C GLU A 245 20.28 -0.86 -37.53
N LYS A 246 19.76 0.30 -37.94
CA LYS A 246 19.91 0.79 -39.31
C LYS A 246 21.38 1.02 -39.66
N MET A 247 22.14 1.66 -38.76
CA MET A 247 23.58 1.85 -38.91
C MET A 247 24.32 0.52 -39.07
N ALA A 248 23.98 -0.49 -38.28
CA ALA A 248 24.59 -1.81 -38.39
C ALA A 248 24.31 -2.43 -39.77
N LEU A 249 23.06 -2.41 -40.23
CA LEU A 249 22.66 -2.96 -41.53
C LEU A 249 23.32 -2.21 -42.71
N ASP A 250 23.42 -0.88 -42.63
CA ASP A 250 24.08 -0.07 -43.64
C ASP A 250 25.58 -0.39 -43.69
N TRP A 251 26.24 -0.57 -42.54
CA TRP A 251 27.66 -0.96 -42.50
C TRP A 251 27.92 -2.38 -42.98
N ILE A 252 26.96 -3.30 -42.84
CA ILE A 252 27.02 -4.62 -43.46
C ILE A 252 26.95 -4.47 -44.98
N LYS A 253 26.00 -3.66 -45.48
CA LYS A 253 25.82 -3.39 -46.92
C LYS A 253 27.06 -2.76 -47.54
N ASP A 254 27.67 -1.80 -46.85
CA ASP A 254 28.88 -1.08 -47.25
C ASP A 254 30.17 -1.90 -47.03
N ARG A 255 30.05 -3.12 -46.49
CA ARG A 255 31.15 -4.05 -46.17
C ARG A 255 32.19 -3.46 -45.21
N THR A 256 31.80 -2.53 -44.35
CA THR A 256 32.67 -1.86 -43.35
C THR A 256 33.40 -2.86 -42.44
N PHE A 257 32.73 -3.94 -42.05
CA PHE A 257 33.31 -5.01 -41.24
C PHE A 257 33.07 -6.43 -41.77
N GLY A 258 32.65 -6.56 -43.02
CA GLY A 258 32.56 -7.87 -43.71
C GLY A 258 31.70 -8.92 -43.01
N PHE A 259 30.58 -8.53 -42.39
CA PHE A 259 29.71 -9.45 -41.65
C PHE A 259 29.03 -10.49 -42.55
N THR A 260 29.08 -11.77 -42.16
CA THR A 260 28.52 -12.88 -42.96
C THR A 260 27.64 -13.85 -42.17
N LYS A 261 27.61 -13.74 -40.83
CA LYS A 261 26.85 -14.66 -39.98
C LYS A 261 25.35 -14.35 -40.02
N PRO A 262 24.44 -15.33 -39.92
CA PRO A 262 23.01 -15.05 -39.92
C PRO A 262 22.54 -14.34 -38.63
N ILE A 263 21.51 -13.50 -38.78
CA ILE A 263 20.87 -12.76 -37.68
C ILE A 263 19.42 -13.19 -37.53
N ILE A 264 19.02 -13.57 -36.32
CA ILE A 264 17.62 -13.80 -35.94
C ILE A 264 17.16 -12.60 -35.13
N ALA A 265 16.24 -11.80 -35.69
CA ALA A 265 15.85 -10.52 -35.10
C ALA A 265 14.42 -10.55 -34.54
N CYS A 266 14.26 -10.24 -33.25
CA CYS A 266 12.95 -10.00 -32.64
C CYS A 266 12.78 -8.50 -32.38
N VAL A 267 11.91 -7.83 -33.13
CA VAL A 267 11.56 -6.42 -32.92
C VAL A 267 10.27 -6.35 -32.12
N THR A 268 10.28 -5.61 -31.00
CA THR A 268 9.12 -5.47 -30.11
C THR A 268 8.55 -4.04 -30.12
N GLY A 269 7.40 -3.85 -29.48
CA GLY A 269 6.90 -2.52 -29.12
C GLY A 269 5.92 -1.87 -30.12
N ARG A 270 5.30 -2.63 -31.03
CA ARG A 270 4.23 -2.12 -31.92
C ARG A 270 3.12 -1.36 -31.19
N TRP A 271 2.75 -1.84 -30.00
CA TRP A 271 1.72 -1.23 -29.14
C TRP A 271 2.07 0.19 -28.66
N LYS A 272 3.36 0.58 -28.62
CA LYS A 272 3.78 1.92 -28.19
C LYS A 272 3.25 3.04 -29.12
N LYS A 273 2.86 2.72 -30.35
CA LYS A 273 2.23 3.64 -31.30
C LYS A 273 0.88 4.21 -30.81
N ASN A 274 0.19 3.46 -29.95
CA ASN A 274 -1.17 3.79 -29.50
C ASN A 274 -1.23 4.44 -28.11
N ILE A 275 -0.08 4.81 -27.52
CA ILE A 275 -0.02 5.35 -26.15
C ILE A 275 0.66 6.71 -26.15
N THR A 276 0.02 7.69 -25.53
CA THR A 276 0.51 9.07 -25.30
C THR A 276 1.43 9.21 -24.08
N ARG A 277 1.76 8.11 -23.40
CA ARG A 277 2.50 8.06 -22.13
C ARG A 277 3.80 7.25 -22.33
N ALA A 278 4.91 7.73 -21.77
CA ALA A 278 6.17 7.01 -21.80
C ALA A 278 6.04 5.68 -21.04
N CYS A 279 6.16 4.55 -21.72
CA CYS A 279 6.17 3.22 -21.12
C CYS A 279 7.61 2.68 -21.04
N GLY A 280 8.10 2.48 -19.81
CA GLY A 280 9.38 1.82 -19.53
C GLY A 280 10.60 2.55 -20.12
N HIS A 281 11.72 1.80 -20.21
CA HIS A 281 13.09 2.22 -20.53
C HIS A 281 13.25 3.55 -21.27
N ALA A 282 14.15 4.40 -20.75
CA ALA A 282 14.31 5.83 -21.07
C ALA A 282 14.69 6.20 -22.53
N GLY A 283 14.58 5.29 -23.51
CA GLY A 283 15.02 5.50 -24.89
C GLY A 283 13.93 5.53 -25.98
N ALA A 284 12.64 5.48 -25.64
CA ALA A 284 11.56 5.48 -26.64
C ALA A 284 10.97 6.89 -26.85
N LEU A 285 11.69 7.74 -27.59
CA LEU A 285 11.11 8.97 -28.13
C LEU A 285 10.37 8.61 -29.43
N SER A 286 9.05 8.80 -29.46
CA SER A 286 8.25 8.64 -30.68
C SER A 286 8.39 9.88 -31.58
N GLY A 287 8.56 9.70 -32.89
CA GLY A 287 8.54 10.79 -33.87
C GLY A 287 9.76 10.91 -34.80
N SER A 288 10.80 10.08 -34.65
CA SER A 288 12.05 10.18 -35.41
C SER A 288 12.19 9.20 -36.59
N GLY A 289 11.23 8.31 -36.87
CA GLY A 289 11.34 7.32 -37.97
C GLY A 289 12.07 6.02 -37.60
N ASP A 290 12.21 5.76 -36.30
CA ASP A 290 12.91 4.64 -35.66
C ASP A 290 11.96 3.82 -34.74
N ASP A 291 10.68 3.81 -35.09
CA ASP A 291 9.66 2.99 -34.43
C ASP A 291 9.80 1.50 -34.78
N ALA A 292 8.99 0.66 -34.11
CA ALA A 292 9.02 -0.79 -34.31
C ALA A 292 8.79 -1.16 -35.79
N GLU A 293 7.79 -0.57 -36.44
CA GLU A 293 7.44 -0.87 -37.85
C GLU A 293 8.59 -0.51 -38.80
N SER A 294 9.28 0.61 -38.56
CA SER A 294 10.44 1.03 -39.35
C SER A 294 11.61 0.08 -39.18
N LYS A 295 11.89 -0.34 -37.95
CA LYS A 295 12.93 -1.35 -37.66
C LYS A 295 12.61 -2.72 -38.27
N GLU A 296 11.35 -3.14 -38.22
CA GLU A 296 10.89 -4.37 -38.88
C GLU A 296 11.14 -4.33 -40.39
N ARG A 297 10.77 -3.22 -41.06
CA ARG A 297 11.03 -3.04 -42.50
C ARG A 297 12.52 -3.12 -42.83
N TRP A 298 13.39 -2.48 -42.05
CA TRP A 298 14.84 -2.52 -42.28
C TRP A 298 15.40 -3.94 -42.23
N PHE A 299 14.93 -4.76 -41.29
CA PHE A 299 15.33 -6.16 -41.19
C PHE A 299 14.76 -7.01 -42.32
N ASP A 300 13.48 -6.85 -42.65
CA ASP A 300 12.83 -7.60 -43.75
C ASP A 300 13.52 -7.33 -45.10
N GLU A 301 13.85 -6.06 -45.39
CA GLU A 301 14.62 -5.66 -46.57
C GLU A 301 16.03 -6.27 -46.60
N TYR A 302 16.70 -6.35 -45.45
CA TYR A 302 18.03 -6.94 -45.35
C TYR A 302 18.03 -8.47 -45.59
N PHE A 303 17.04 -9.16 -45.01
CA PHE A 303 16.89 -10.61 -45.12
C PHE A 303 16.31 -11.04 -46.48
N GLY A 304 15.50 -10.18 -47.13
CA GLY A 304 14.81 -10.51 -48.38
C GLY A 304 13.72 -11.58 -48.22
N VAL A 305 13.24 -11.78 -46.99
CA VAL A 305 12.14 -12.69 -46.64
C VAL A 305 11.25 -12.02 -45.60
N ASP A 306 9.96 -12.38 -45.60
CA ASP A 306 8.99 -11.91 -44.62
C ASP A 306 9.27 -12.45 -43.21
N VAL A 307 8.48 -12.00 -42.24
CA VAL A 307 8.51 -12.50 -40.86
C VAL A 307 8.37 -14.03 -40.81
N PHE A 308 9.14 -14.64 -39.92
CA PHE A 308 9.13 -16.08 -39.70
C PHE A 308 7.74 -16.57 -39.27
N ASP A 309 7.23 -17.56 -40.00
CA ASP A 309 6.05 -18.34 -39.65
C ASP A 309 6.49 -19.78 -39.33
N PRO A 310 6.31 -20.28 -38.09
CA PRO A 310 6.66 -21.65 -37.71
C PRO A 310 6.00 -22.74 -38.56
N LYS A 311 4.91 -22.43 -39.27
CA LYS A 311 4.25 -23.39 -40.17
C LYS A 311 4.99 -23.57 -41.50
N THR A 312 5.62 -22.51 -41.99
CA THR A 312 6.31 -22.51 -43.30
C THR A 312 7.83 -22.62 -43.16
N CYS A 313 8.37 -22.25 -41.99
CA CYS A 313 9.81 -22.25 -41.67
C CYS A 313 10.68 -21.51 -42.71
N LYS A 314 10.12 -20.53 -43.43
CA LYS A 314 10.85 -19.81 -44.49
C LYS A 314 11.89 -18.86 -43.89
N VAL A 315 13.16 -19.04 -44.28
CA VAL A 315 14.30 -18.23 -43.83
C VAL A 315 15.31 -17.96 -44.96
N SER A 316 16.20 -16.98 -44.77
CA SER A 316 17.32 -16.69 -45.67
C SER A 316 18.66 -17.15 -45.06
N LYS A 317 19.73 -17.26 -45.86
CA LYS A 317 21.11 -17.47 -45.35
C LYS A 317 21.62 -16.31 -44.49
N ARG A 318 21.02 -15.13 -44.62
CA ARG A 318 21.33 -13.95 -43.78
C ARG A 318 20.56 -13.97 -42.46
N GLY A 319 19.60 -14.86 -42.30
CA GLY A 319 18.71 -14.95 -41.14
C GLY A 319 17.26 -14.59 -41.44
N VAL A 320 16.52 -14.19 -40.41
CA VAL A 320 15.08 -13.92 -40.47
C VAL A 320 14.62 -13.05 -39.30
N ARG A 321 13.51 -12.33 -39.47
CA ARG A 321 12.82 -11.64 -38.38
C ARG A 321 11.75 -12.53 -37.76
N VAL A 322 11.61 -12.52 -36.43
CA VAL A 322 10.53 -13.18 -35.70
C VAL A 322 9.58 -12.16 -35.07
N SER A 323 8.31 -12.52 -34.92
CA SER A 323 7.28 -11.68 -34.28
C SER A 323 7.28 -11.76 -32.76
N SER A 324 7.86 -12.82 -32.20
CA SER A 324 7.94 -13.08 -30.76
C SER A 324 9.17 -13.93 -30.46
N ILE A 325 9.75 -13.73 -29.27
CA ILE A 325 10.91 -14.50 -28.80
C ILE A 325 10.64 -16.01 -28.74
N GLN A 326 9.38 -16.43 -28.58
CA GLN A 326 8.99 -17.84 -28.55
C GLN A 326 9.28 -18.59 -29.85
N TYR A 327 9.39 -17.87 -30.98
CA TYR A 327 9.69 -18.44 -32.28
C TYR A 327 11.18 -18.45 -32.61
N ILE A 328 12.03 -17.90 -31.74
CA ILE A 328 13.49 -17.90 -31.92
C ILE A 328 14.04 -19.33 -32.07
N PRO A 329 13.65 -20.33 -31.24
CA PRO A 329 14.16 -21.68 -31.38
C PRO A 329 13.93 -22.30 -32.77
N ASP A 330 12.71 -22.20 -33.30
CA ASP A 330 12.37 -22.75 -34.61
C ASP A 330 13.04 -21.96 -35.75
N ALA A 331 13.13 -20.64 -35.61
CA ALA A 331 13.83 -19.80 -36.58
C ALA A 331 15.34 -20.11 -36.62
N VAL A 332 15.97 -20.30 -35.47
CA VAL A 332 17.39 -20.70 -35.39
C VAL A 332 17.61 -22.06 -36.03
N ARG A 333 16.73 -23.04 -35.76
CA ARG A 333 16.79 -24.36 -36.40
C ARG A 333 16.72 -24.26 -37.92
N ALA A 334 15.72 -23.57 -38.45
CA ALA A 334 15.56 -23.38 -39.89
C ALA A 334 16.76 -22.65 -40.52
N VAL A 335 17.31 -21.64 -39.83
CA VAL A 335 18.52 -20.93 -40.29
C VAL A 335 19.73 -21.86 -40.31
N TYR A 336 19.95 -22.66 -39.26
CA TYR A 336 21.06 -23.61 -39.17
C TYR A 336 20.99 -24.64 -40.31
N GLU A 337 19.82 -25.20 -40.58
CA GLU A 337 19.60 -26.07 -41.74
C GLU A 337 19.97 -25.37 -43.06
N LYS A 338 19.66 -24.07 -43.20
CA LYS A 338 19.95 -23.28 -44.41
C LYS A 338 21.43 -22.96 -44.62
N ILE A 339 22.22 -22.94 -43.54
CA ILE A 339 23.66 -22.68 -43.55
C ILE A 339 24.49 -23.97 -43.33
N ASP A 340 23.85 -25.13 -43.42
CA ASP A 340 24.48 -26.46 -43.27
C ASP A 340 25.13 -26.69 -41.90
N GLU A 341 24.54 -26.12 -40.84
CA GLU A 341 24.96 -26.26 -39.45
C GLU A 341 24.02 -27.14 -38.63
N LYS A 342 24.54 -27.73 -37.54
CA LYS A 342 23.76 -28.60 -36.62
C LYS A 342 23.57 -27.93 -35.25
N PRO A 343 22.50 -28.26 -34.51
CA PRO A 343 22.35 -27.87 -33.10
C PRO A 343 23.57 -28.28 -32.27
N ASP A 344 23.86 -27.51 -31.21
CA ASP A 344 25.04 -27.73 -30.36
C ASP A 344 24.93 -29.00 -29.51
N PHE A 345 23.70 -29.38 -29.15
CA PHE A 345 23.38 -30.56 -28.34
C PHE A 345 21.92 -31.00 -28.55
N GLU A 346 21.55 -32.16 -27.99
CA GLU A 346 20.17 -32.66 -28.04
C GLU A 346 19.18 -31.77 -27.27
N THR A 347 17.96 -31.64 -27.78
CA THR A 347 16.83 -30.93 -27.16
C THR A 347 16.51 -31.51 -25.78
N THR A 348 16.41 -30.67 -24.74
CA THR A 348 16.23 -31.12 -23.34
C THR A 348 14.86 -30.80 -22.74
N GLY A 349 13.84 -30.52 -23.54
CA GLY A 349 12.47 -30.29 -23.04
C GLY A 349 11.56 -29.57 -24.03
N ASP A 350 10.32 -29.31 -23.59
CA ASP A 350 9.31 -28.52 -24.30
C ASP A 350 8.81 -27.39 -23.37
N LEU A 351 8.80 -26.16 -23.89
CA LEU A 351 8.33 -24.96 -23.20
C LEU A 351 6.87 -24.62 -23.53
N SER A 352 6.13 -25.55 -24.16
CA SER A 352 4.70 -25.41 -24.35
C SER A 352 4.00 -25.04 -23.04
N LEU A 353 3.12 -24.04 -23.12
CA LEU A 353 2.33 -23.57 -21.98
C LEU A 353 1.49 -24.74 -21.47
N LYS A 354 1.80 -25.24 -20.27
CA LYS A 354 0.89 -26.15 -19.56
C LYS A 354 -0.33 -25.34 -19.12
N LEU A 355 -1.51 -25.69 -19.63
CA LEU A 355 -2.77 -25.09 -19.21
C LEU A 355 -2.98 -25.35 -17.72
N TRP A 356 -2.86 -24.31 -16.90
CA TRP A 356 -3.23 -24.33 -15.47
C TRP A 356 -4.73 -24.06 -15.30
N LEU A 357 -5.55 -24.91 -15.91
CA LEU A 357 -6.98 -24.97 -15.63
C LEU A 357 -7.20 -26.15 -14.68
N GLY A 358 -7.82 -25.87 -13.54
CA GLY A 358 -8.30 -26.88 -12.60
C GLY A 358 -9.79 -26.69 -12.33
N ASP A 359 -10.46 -27.76 -11.91
CA ASP A 359 -11.92 -27.79 -11.65
C ASP A 359 -12.31 -27.00 -10.38
N THR A 360 -12.06 -25.69 -10.36
CA THR A 360 -12.49 -24.80 -9.27
C THR A 360 -13.62 -23.85 -9.68
N MET A 361 -13.85 -23.66 -10.98
CA MET A 361 -14.97 -22.84 -11.48
C MET A 361 -15.69 -23.41 -12.71
N VAL A 362 -15.03 -24.25 -13.51
CA VAL A 362 -15.59 -24.84 -14.74
C VAL A 362 -15.12 -26.28 -14.86
N LYS A 363 -16.07 -27.19 -15.06
CA LYS A 363 -15.79 -28.62 -15.27
C LYS A 363 -15.01 -28.81 -16.56
N VAL A 364 -13.70 -29.04 -16.45
CA VAL A 364 -12.80 -29.25 -17.59
C VAL A 364 -12.81 -30.71 -18.04
N PRO A 365 -12.62 -30.99 -19.35
CA PRO A 365 -12.44 -32.36 -19.84
C PRO A 365 -11.28 -33.07 -19.13
N PRO A 366 -11.33 -34.40 -18.91
CA PRO A 366 -10.28 -35.14 -18.19
C PRO A 366 -8.86 -35.00 -18.77
N ALA A 367 -8.74 -34.68 -20.07
CA ALA A 367 -7.46 -34.43 -20.73
C ALA A 367 -6.84 -33.06 -20.37
N LEU A 368 -7.64 -32.13 -19.83
CA LEU A 368 -7.25 -30.79 -19.40
C LEU A 368 -7.27 -30.62 -17.88
N ASP A 369 -7.87 -31.57 -17.17
CA ASP A 369 -7.88 -31.66 -15.71
C ASP A 369 -6.55 -32.25 -15.24
N LEU A 370 -5.55 -31.37 -15.07
CA LEU A 370 -4.24 -31.79 -14.60
C LEU A 370 -4.39 -32.33 -13.16
N PRO A 371 -3.89 -33.54 -12.86
CA PRO A 371 -3.94 -34.06 -11.51
C PRO A 371 -3.16 -33.12 -10.59
N ILE A 372 -3.75 -32.78 -9.44
CA ILE A 372 -3.06 -32.05 -8.39
C ILE A 372 -1.89 -32.93 -7.92
N THR A 373 -0.68 -32.57 -8.33
CA THR A 373 0.53 -33.26 -7.91
C THR A 373 0.94 -32.77 -6.53
N GLN A 374 1.21 -33.69 -5.60
CA GLN A 374 1.82 -33.34 -4.33
C GLN A 374 3.19 -32.69 -4.59
N ALA A 375 3.44 -31.55 -3.97
CA ALA A 375 4.75 -30.90 -4.05
C ALA A 375 5.82 -31.86 -3.48
N PRO A 376 7.03 -31.96 -4.08
CA PRO A 376 8.07 -32.82 -3.56
C PRO A 376 8.59 -32.30 -2.21
N SER A 377 8.94 -33.20 -1.30
CA SER A 377 9.58 -32.84 -0.03
C SER A 377 10.89 -32.06 -0.26
N PRO A 378 11.15 -30.97 0.49
CA PRO A 378 10.42 -30.48 1.67
C PRO A 378 9.30 -29.46 1.38
N TYR A 379 8.98 -29.19 0.11
CA TYR A 379 8.05 -28.13 -0.27
C TYR A 379 6.60 -28.44 0.07
N ASP A 380 6.19 -29.72 0.10
CA ASP A 380 4.88 -30.12 0.62
C ASP A 380 4.67 -29.66 2.07
N HIS A 381 5.63 -29.94 2.95
CA HIS A 381 5.60 -29.50 4.34
C HIS A 381 5.61 -27.97 4.45
N GLN A 382 6.43 -27.28 3.64
CA GLN A 382 6.45 -25.82 3.64
C GLN A 382 5.13 -25.21 3.17
N ILE A 383 4.47 -25.80 2.16
CA ILE A 383 3.16 -25.35 1.69
C ILE A 383 2.11 -25.55 2.78
N VAL A 384 2.12 -26.67 3.49
CA VAL A 384 1.23 -26.90 4.64
C VAL A 384 1.45 -25.82 5.71
N GLU A 385 2.69 -25.55 6.09
CA GLU A 385 3.01 -24.53 7.10
C GLU A 385 2.67 -23.10 6.65
N VAL A 386 2.92 -22.76 5.38
CA VAL A 386 2.53 -21.47 4.80
C VAL A 386 1.01 -21.34 4.75
N ASN A 387 0.30 -22.41 4.44
CA ASN A 387 -1.16 -22.41 4.45
C ASN A 387 -1.69 -22.26 5.88
N LYS A 388 -1.03 -22.76 6.92
CA LYS A 388 -1.44 -22.50 8.32
C LYS A 388 -1.38 -21.01 8.68
N GLN A 389 -0.56 -20.20 7.99
CA GLN A 389 -0.47 -18.77 8.23
C GLN A 389 -1.69 -18.02 7.66
N VAL A 390 -2.40 -17.30 8.53
CA VAL A 390 -3.54 -16.46 8.18
C VAL A 390 -3.32 -15.01 8.58
N GLY A 391 -4.01 -14.11 7.91
CA GLY A 391 -3.88 -12.67 8.13
C GLY A 391 -2.70 -12.05 7.39
N ALA A 392 -2.73 -10.72 7.35
CA ALA A 392 -1.70 -9.90 6.74
C ALA A 392 -0.47 -9.80 7.65
N HIS A 393 0.72 -9.88 7.05
CA HIS A 393 1.97 -9.53 7.70
C HIS A 393 2.49 -8.22 7.13
N TYR A 394 2.67 -7.23 8.00
CA TYR A 394 3.13 -5.91 7.60
C TYR A 394 4.55 -5.65 8.08
N ARG A 395 5.31 -4.92 7.26
CA ARG A 395 6.61 -4.40 7.67
C ARG A 395 6.38 -3.28 8.69
N ARG A 396 6.98 -3.41 9.88
CA ARG A 396 6.97 -2.34 10.89
C ARG A 396 7.78 -1.12 10.42
N GLN A 397 7.28 0.08 10.69
CA GLN A 397 7.84 1.37 10.27
C GLN A 397 7.47 2.51 11.24
N ASN A 398 8.16 3.65 11.20
CA ASN A 398 7.79 4.83 11.98
C ASN A 398 6.49 5.46 11.43
N MET A 399 5.54 5.74 12.33
CA MET A 399 4.17 6.17 12.02
C MET A 399 3.76 7.52 12.65
N ALA A 400 4.71 8.35 13.10
CA ALA A 400 4.43 9.59 13.84
C ALA A 400 3.44 10.51 13.10
N ASP A 401 3.69 10.73 11.80
CA ASP A 401 2.85 11.51 10.89
C ASP A 401 2.40 10.68 9.67
N LYS A 402 2.40 9.35 9.81
CA LYS A 402 2.01 8.41 8.75
C LYS A 402 0.93 7.48 9.26
N SER A 403 0.12 6.97 8.34
CA SER A 403 -0.86 5.94 8.63
C SER A 403 -1.09 5.09 7.38
N GLY A 404 -1.26 3.79 7.59
CA GLY A 404 -1.79 2.87 6.60
C GLY A 404 -3.31 2.80 6.63
N ALA A 405 -3.94 3.40 7.64
CA ALA A 405 -5.39 3.52 7.78
C ALA A 405 -5.93 4.83 7.20
N SER A 406 -5.44 5.99 7.65
CA SER A 406 -5.95 7.29 7.19
C SER A 406 -4.92 8.11 6.41
N ARG A 407 -5.41 8.94 5.49
CA ARG A 407 -4.58 9.88 4.75
C ARG A 407 -5.35 11.17 4.46
N MET A 408 -4.62 12.26 4.27
CA MET A 408 -5.17 13.46 3.65
C MET A 408 -4.85 13.41 2.16
N ASN A 409 -5.86 13.52 1.30
CA ASN A 409 -5.63 13.59 -0.14
C ASN A 409 -5.03 14.98 -0.48
N PRO A 410 -3.82 15.07 -1.06
CA PRO A 410 -3.17 16.36 -1.30
C PRO A 410 -3.84 17.17 -2.41
N GLU A 411 -4.58 16.54 -3.32
CA GLU A 411 -5.27 17.23 -4.42
C GLU A 411 -6.62 17.76 -3.96
N THR A 412 -7.44 16.91 -3.35
CA THR A 412 -8.81 17.27 -2.96
C THR A 412 -8.90 17.89 -1.57
N GLN A 413 -7.87 17.72 -0.73
CA GLN A 413 -7.87 18.08 0.70
C GLN A 413 -9.00 17.42 1.49
N ILE A 414 -9.51 16.29 0.99
CA ILE A 414 -10.49 15.45 1.67
C ILE A 414 -9.73 14.30 2.34
N SER A 415 -10.05 14.04 3.60
CA SER A 415 -9.48 12.92 4.33
C SER A 415 -10.10 11.59 3.89
N GLU A 416 -9.31 10.54 3.96
CA GLU A 416 -9.70 9.20 3.55
C GLU A 416 -9.33 8.18 4.62
N LEU A 417 -10.14 7.13 4.74
CA LEU A 417 -9.87 5.92 5.52
C LEU A 417 -9.84 4.71 4.57
N HIS A 418 -8.76 3.93 4.57
CA HIS A 418 -8.55 2.77 3.69
C HIS A 418 -8.90 3.04 2.21
N GLY A 419 -8.65 4.27 1.74
CA GLY A 419 -8.93 4.72 0.37
C GLY A 419 -10.36 5.16 0.08
N LYS A 420 -11.24 5.24 1.09
CA LYS A 420 -12.59 5.83 0.98
C LYS A 420 -12.63 7.22 1.61
N THR A 421 -13.23 8.18 0.91
CA THR A 421 -13.30 9.56 1.38
C THR A 421 -14.28 9.66 2.54
N VAL A 422 -14.08 10.62 3.46
CA VAL A 422 -15.07 10.88 4.53
C VAL A 422 -16.46 11.26 3.99
N LEU A 423 -16.56 11.67 2.72
CA LEU A 423 -17.83 11.90 2.02
C LEU A 423 -18.53 10.59 1.63
N ASP A 424 -17.77 9.55 1.31
CA ASP A 424 -18.31 8.21 1.11
C ASP A 424 -18.75 7.61 2.45
N LEU A 425 -17.91 7.76 3.48
CA LEU A 425 -18.17 7.24 4.83
C LEU A 425 -19.42 7.87 5.47
N SER A 426 -19.74 9.12 5.15
CA SER A 426 -20.95 9.80 5.63
C SER A 426 -22.25 9.17 5.13
N ARG A 427 -22.18 8.30 4.10
CA ARG A 427 -23.32 7.58 3.55
C ARG A 427 -23.56 6.23 4.22
N TRP A 428 -22.72 5.83 5.18
CA TRP A 428 -22.80 4.53 5.85
C TRP A 428 -23.13 4.67 7.33
N THR A 429 -23.79 3.64 7.86
CA THR A 429 -24.13 3.53 9.29
C THR A 429 -22.87 3.43 10.16
N LEU A 430 -23.00 3.68 11.47
CA LEU A 430 -21.93 3.50 12.46
C LEU A 430 -21.37 2.08 12.43
N GLU A 431 -22.22 1.05 12.37
CA GLU A 431 -21.80 -0.34 12.32
C GLU A 431 -21.04 -0.67 11.02
N GLU A 432 -21.49 -0.14 9.88
CA GLU A 432 -20.78 -0.29 8.61
C GLU A 432 -19.41 0.39 8.62
N ASN A 433 -19.35 1.63 9.10
CA ASN A 433 -18.09 2.37 9.22
C ASN A 433 -17.13 1.71 10.20
N LEU A 434 -17.61 1.16 11.31
CA LEU A 434 -16.82 0.42 12.28
C LEU A 434 -16.26 -0.87 11.68
N TYR A 435 -17.08 -1.63 10.97
CA TYR A 435 -16.63 -2.83 10.26
C TYR A 435 -15.57 -2.45 9.22
N PHE A 436 -15.83 -1.44 8.40
CA PHE A 436 -14.91 -0.98 7.36
C PHE A 436 -13.57 -0.50 7.95
N ALA A 437 -13.59 0.21 9.08
CA ALA A 437 -12.40 0.66 9.78
C ALA A 437 -11.47 -0.49 10.21
N LEU A 438 -12.05 -1.63 10.60
CA LEU A 438 -11.33 -2.85 10.99
C LEU A 438 -10.97 -3.72 9.78
N ALA A 439 -11.97 -4.07 8.95
CA ALA A 439 -11.90 -5.08 7.89
C ALA A 439 -11.33 -4.55 6.55
N LYS A 440 -11.34 -3.24 6.34
CA LYS A 440 -10.92 -2.56 5.08
C LYS A 440 -11.77 -2.93 3.86
N VAL A 441 -12.95 -3.49 4.09
CA VAL A 441 -13.97 -3.85 3.12
C VAL A 441 -15.34 -3.64 3.76
N MET A 442 -16.38 -3.42 2.97
CA MET A 442 -17.74 -3.28 3.49
C MET A 442 -18.29 -4.61 3.99
N PRO A 443 -19.11 -4.63 5.06
CA PRO A 443 -19.72 -5.86 5.53
C PRO A 443 -20.72 -6.39 4.51
N GLU A 444 -20.89 -7.72 4.46
CA GLU A 444 -22.01 -8.30 3.75
C GLU A 444 -23.33 -7.95 4.48
N LYS A 445 -24.44 -7.91 3.75
CA LYS A 445 -25.77 -7.70 4.36
C LYS A 445 -26.10 -8.75 5.43
N SER A 446 -25.58 -9.97 5.26
CA SER A 446 -25.70 -11.08 6.21
C SER A 446 -24.95 -10.80 7.53
N ASP A 447 -23.88 -10.00 7.50
CA ASP A 447 -23.04 -9.65 8.66
C ASP A 447 -23.60 -8.54 9.54
N LEU A 448 -24.41 -7.65 8.96
CA LEU A 448 -24.98 -6.51 9.69
C LEU A 448 -25.81 -6.94 10.91
N ASN A 449 -26.62 -7.99 10.80
CA ASN A 449 -27.42 -8.48 11.94
C ASN A 449 -26.54 -9.00 13.07
N THR A 450 -25.49 -9.76 12.73
CA THR A 450 -24.53 -10.31 13.69
C THR A 450 -23.71 -9.20 14.35
N LEU A 451 -23.30 -8.20 13.58
CA LEU A 451 -22.55 -7.05 14.05
C LEU A 451 -23.41 -6.17 14.98
N ASN A 452 -24.66 -5.90 14.59
CA ASN A 452 -25.61 -5.18 15.43
C ASN A 452 -25.90 -5.91 16.75
N LEU A 453 -26.07 -7.23 16.70
CA LEU A 453 -26.25 -8.06 17.91
C LEU A 453 -25.12 -7.85 18.92
N ILE A 454 -23.86 -7.98 18.51
CA ILE A 454 -22.71 -7.85 19.42
C ILE A 454 -22.53 -6.40 19.92
N LEU A 455 -22.70 -5.41 19.03
CA LEU A 455 -22.55 -4.00 19.40
C LEU A 455 -23.64 -3.56 20.38
N ASN A 456 -24.89 -3.87 20.11
CA ASN A 456 -26.01 -3.53 20.98
C ASN A 456 -25.93 -4.29 22.31
N LEU A 457 -25.46 -5.54 22.29
CA LEU A 457 -25.24 -6.29 23.52
C LEU A 457 -24.23 -5.57 24.43
N PHE A 458 -23.12 -5.09 23.86
CA PHE A 458 -22.09 -4.40 24.63
C PHE A 458 -22.47 -3.01 25.13
N MET A 459 -23.59 -2.44 24.68
CA MET A 459 -24.16 -1.20 25.24
C MET A 459 -24.73 -1.39 26.65
N LYS A 460 -25.00 -2.63 27.10
CA LYS A 460 -25.50 -2.87 28.46
C LYS A 460 -24.50 -2.44 29.52
N ILE A 461 -24.91 -1.55 30.42
CA ILE A 461 -24.06 -0.95 31.47
C ILE A 461 -24.70 -1.08 32.85
N ASP A 462 -23.88 -1.01 33.90
CA ASP A 462 -24.34 -0.86 35.28
C ASP A 462 -24.58 0.64 35.55
N GLU A 463 -25.75 0.98 36.11
CA GLU A 463 -26.13 2.35 36.45
C GLU A 463 -25.12 3.04 37.35
N ARG A 464 -24.52 2.30 38.30
CA ARG A 464 -23.55 2.84 39.27
C ARG A 464 -22.32 3.45 38.60
N ARG A 465 -22.01 3.04 37.37
CA ARG A 465 -20.89 3.62 36.60
C ARG A 465 -21.19 5.03 36.09
N MET A 466 -22.46 5.40 35.98
CA MET A 466 -22.88 6.74 35.55
C MET A 466 -22.72 7.78 36.65
N ASP A 467 -22.77 7.39 37.93
CA ASP A 467 -22.72 8.36 39.04
C ASP A 467 -21.41 9.19 38.99
N LEU A 468 -20.29 8.57 38.62
CA LEU A 468 -19.01 9.28 38.42
C LEU A 468 -19.02 10.20 37.20
N ILE A 469 -19.75 9.84 36.14
CA ILE A 469 -19.92 10.70 34.96
C ILE A 469 -20.73 11.94 35.34
N ASP A 470 -21.81 11.76 36.11
CA ASP A 470 -22.66 12.86 36.55
C ASP A 470 -21.91 13.80 37.49
N VAL A 471 -21.09 13.27 38.40
CA VAL A 471 -20.17 14.09 39.20
C VAL A 471 -19.20 14.87 38.30
N GLY A 472 -18.61 14.23 37.30
CA GLY A 472 -17.74 14.90 36.33
C GLY A 472 -18.45 16.04 35.59
N ARG A 473 -19.67 15.79 35.10
CA ARG A 473 -20.51 16.81 34.43
C ARG A 473 -20.86 17.96 35.35
N ALA A 474 -21.28 17.68 36.59
CA ALA A 474 -21.59 18.69 37.59
C ALA A 474 -20.37 19.58 37.91
N ASN A 475 -19.17 19.02 37.84
CA ASN A 475 -17.91 19.75 38.00
C ASN A 475 -17.40 20.43 36.72
N GLY A 476 -18.19 20.43 35.64
CA GLY A 476 -17.84 21.08 34.37
C GLY A 476 -16.79 20.33 33.53
N CYS A 477 -16.58 19.03 33.77
CA CYS A 477 -15.73 18.22 32.90
C CYS A 477 -16.36 18.07 31.52
N THR A 478 -15.53 18.22 30.48
CA THR A 478 -15.96 18.02 29.09
C THR A 478 -16.16 16.54 28.75
N PRO A 479 -16.96 16.21 27.71
CA PRO A 479 -17.23 14.85 27.25
C PRO A 479 -16.04 13.90 27.18
N ASN A 480 -14.94 14.33 26.59
CA ASN A 480 -13.74 13.50 26.48
C ASN A 480 -13.19 13.05 27.83
N ALA A 481 -13.28 13.87 28.90
CA ALA A 481 -12.70 13.58 30.20
C ALA A 481 -13.49 12.49 30.95
N TYR A 482 -14.81 12.64 31.04
CA TYR A 482 -15.64 11.63 31.72
C TYR A 482 -15.80 10.35 30.90
N LEU A 483 -15.70 10.40 29.57
CA LEU A 483 -15.60 9.19 28.76
C LEU A 483 -14.25 8.50 28.95
N ALA A 484 -13.15 9.26 28.97
CA ALA A 484 -11.82 8.70 29.20
C ALA A 484 -11.72 7.97 30.54
N SER A 485 -12.33 8.51 31.60
CA SER A 485 -12.32 7.84 32.92
C SER A 485 -13.01 6.48 32.87
N GLN A 486 -14.15 6.36 32.20
CA GLN A 486 -14.85 5.08 32.06
C GLN A 486 -14.11 4.10 31.14
N ILE A 487 -13.49 4.60 30.08
CA ILE A 487 -12.72 3.78 29.14
C ILE A 487 -11.43 3.27 29.79
N ALA A 488 -10.77 4.06 30.63
CA ALA A 488 -9.62 3.62 31.41
C ALA A 488 -9.95 2.42 32.31
N LEU A 489 -11.15 2.41 32.92
CA LEU A 489 -11.64 1.31 33.77
C LEU A 489 -11.95 0.01 33.01
N VAL A 490 -11.90 0.01 31.67
CA VAL A 490 -12.10 -1.22 30.88
C VAL A 490 -10.89 -2.15 31.01
N GLY A 491 -9.66 -1.59 30.91
CA GLY A 491 -8.40 -2.35 30.96
C GLY A 491 -8.37 -3.57 30.02
N ASN A 492 -7.56 -4.57 30.36
CA ASN A 492 -7.62 -5.92 29.80
C ASN A 492 -8.32 -6.88 30.78
N LYS A 493 -9.55 -6.54 31.20
CA LYS A 493 -10.32 -7.38 32.13
C LYS A 493 -10.55 -8.80 31.60
N ALA A 494 -10.82 -9.74 32.52
CA ALA A 494 -10.97 -11.17 32.24
C ALA A 494 -11.87 -11.49 31.03
N LEU A 495 -13.02 -10.79 30.86
CA LEU A 495 -13.90 -10.96 29.70
C LEU A 495 -13.15 -10.79 28.36
N LEU A 496 -12.37 -9.71 28.22
CA LEU A 496 -11.71 -9.35 26.96
C LEU A 496 -10.47 -10.21 26.73
N GLU A 497 -9.74 -10.51 27.81
CA GLU A 497 -8.59 -11.41 27.78
C GLU A 497 -8.99 -12.82 27.33
N LYS A 498 -10.04 -13.39 27.95
CA LYS A 498 -10.56 -14.72 27.63
C LYS A 498 -11.18 -14.76 26.23
N SER A 499 -11.96 -13.75 25.83
CA SER A 499 -12.47 -13.69 24.45
C SER A 499 -11.35 -13.65 23.41
N ARG A 500 -10.24 -12.94 23.67
CA ARG A 500 -9.05 -12.93 22.81
C ARG A 500 -8.40 -14.31 22.74
N ALA A 501 -8.26 -14.98 23.89
CA ALA A 501 -7.72 -16.33 23.97
C ALA A 501 -8.60 -17.35 23.21
N HIS A 502 -9.93 -17.24 23.29
CA HIS A 502 -10.84 -18.08 22.51
C HIS A 502 -10.82 -17.76 21.02
N ALA A 503 -10.70 -16.49 20.63
CA ALA A 503 -10.56 -16.13 19.21
C ALA A 503 -9.30 -16.75 18.62
N LYS A 504 -8.19 -16.68 19.37
CA LYS A 504 -6.94 -17.37 19.03
C LYS A 504 -7.14 -18.88 18.91
N PHE A 505 -7.77 -19.50 19.91
CA PHE A 505 -8.04 -20.94 19.94
C PHE A 505 -8.87 -21.40 18.73
N ILE A 506 -9.94 -20.68 18.39
CA ILE A 506 -10.81 -20.99 17.24
C ILE A 506 -10.02 -20.92 15.93
N ILE A 507 -9.22 -19.85 15.75
CA ILE A 507 -8.39 -19.68 14.54
C ILE A 507 -7.38 -20.83 14.43
N ASP A 508 -6.67 -21.14 15.51
CA ASP A 508 -5.67 -22.22 15.54
C ASP A 508 -6.32 -23.58 15.23
N LEU A 509 -7.47 -23.86 15.81
CA LEU A 509 -8.21 -25.10 15.61
C LEU A 509 -8.70 -25.24 14.15
N ILE A 510 -9.21 -24.18 13.54
CA ILE A 510 -9.60 -24.22 12.12
C ILE A 510 -8.39 -24.52 11.23
N ARG A 511 -7.22 -23.93 11.52
CA ARG A 511 -6.02 -24.12 10.70
C ARG A 511 -5.33 -25.45 10.92
N GLU A 512 -5.24 -25.92 12.16
CA GLU A 512 -4.57 -27.19 12.49
C GLU A 512 -5.29 -28.38 11.89
N PHE A 513 -6.63 -28.37 11.93
CA PHE A 513 -7.47 -29.43 11.37
C PHE A 513 -7.88 -29.18 9.91
N SER A 514 -7.30 -28.16 9.25
CA SER A 514 -7.56 -27.82 7.84
C SER A 514 -9.05 -27.68 7.49
N LEU A 515 -9.82 -27.05 8.39
CA LEU A 515 -11.27 -26.89 8.24
C LEU A 515 -11.60 -25.69 7.34
N ASP A 516 -12.69 -25.79 6.60
CA ASP A 516 -13.18 -24.77 5.68
C ASP A 516 -14.73 -24.70 5.65
N GLU A 517 -15.27 -23.84 4.78
CA GLU A 517 -16.70 -23.66 4.60
C GLU A 517 -17.41 -24.87 3.96
N HIS A 518 -16.68 -25.79 3.34
CA HIS A 518 -17.20 -27.03 2.74
C HIS A 518 -17.17 -28.21 3.72
N THR A 519 -16.48 -28.05 4.86
CA THR A 519 -16.42 -29.04 5.92
C THR A 519 -17.82 -29.29 6.49
N ASN A 520 -18.27 -30.55 6.40
CA ASN A 520 -19.55 -31.04 6.94
C ASN A 520 -19.38 -32.24 7.89
N VAL A 521 -18.21 -32.89 7.86
CA VAL A 521 -17.84 -34.00 8.75
C VAL A 521 -16.55 -33.60 9.44
N PHE A 522 -16.56 -33.59 10.77
CA PHE A 522 -15.42 -33.19 11.58
C PHE A 522 -14.58 -34.42 11.99
N PRO A 523 -13.24 -34.29 12.04
CA PRO A 523 -12.36 -35.41 12.36
C PRO A 523 -12.45 -35.79 13.85
N PRO A 524 -12.41 -37.09 14.22
CA PRO A 524 -12.45 -37.52 15.63
C PRO A 524 -11.32 -36.94 16.50
N GLU A 525 -10.17 -36.65 15.90
CA GLU A 525 -9.02 -36.02 16.56
C GLU A 525 -9.36 -34.60 17.05
N LEU A 526 -10.21 -33.87 16.31
CA LEU A 526 -10.74 -32.59 16.74
C LEU A 526 -11.59 -32.74 18.00
N ASP A 527 -12.46 -33.75 18.04
CA ASP A 527 -13.34 -34.00 19.20
C ASP A 527 -12.54 -34.33 20.45
N ALA A 528 -11.48 -35.13 20.31
CA ALA A 528 -10.56 -35.44 21.40
C ALA A 528 -9.86 -34.16 21.91
N PHE A 529 -9.34 -33.35 20.99
CA PHE A 529 -8.65 -32.10 21.33
C PHE A 529 -9.57 -31.10 22.03
N VAL A 530 -10.78 -30.88 21.51
CA VAL A 530 -11.80 -30.01 22.11
C VAL A 530 -12.21 -30.49 23.50
N ALA A 531 -12.43 -31.80 23.67
CA ALA A 531 -12.83 -32.36 24.95
C ALA A 531 -11.77 -32.17 26.04
N GLU A 532 -10.49 -32.24 25.70
CA GLU A 532 -9.39 -32.04 26.63
C GLU A 532 -9.19 -30.55 26.98
N HIS A 533 -9.20 -29.67 25.97
CA HIS A 533 -8.73 -28.29 26.10
C HIS A 533 -9.84 -27.27 26.39
N LEU A 534 -11.08 -27.53 25.94
CA LEU A 534 -12.18 -26.56 25.99
C LEU A 534 -13.36 -27.03 26.86
N LEU A 535 -13.62 -28.33 26.95
CA LEU A 535 -14.75 -28.85 27.73
C LEU A 535 -14.38 -29.10 29.20
N GLY A 536 -15.38 -29.04 30.08
CA GLY A 536 -15.23 -29.30 31.51
C GLY A 536 -16.54 -29.71 32.17
N ALA A 537 -16.44 -30.33 33.34
CA ALA A 537 -17.60 -30.70 34.16
C ALA A 537 -18.13 -29.52 35.01
N GLU A 538 -17.39 -28.41 35.09
CA GLU A 538 -17.81 -27.24 35.83
C GLU A 538 -18.96 -26.52 35.10
N PRO A 539 -20.06 -26.19 35.81
CA PRO A 539 -21.19 -25.52 35.20
C PRO A 539 -20.80 -24.12 34.72
N SER A 540 -21.05 -23.86 33.43
CA SER A 540 -20.83 -22.53 32.87
C SER A 540 -21.83 -21.53 33.46
N ARG A 541 -21.41 -20.26 33.61
CA ARG A 541 -22.26 -19.20 34.18
C ARG A 541 -23.39 -18.85 33.19
N LYS A 542 -24.55 -19.49 33.34
CA LYS A 542 -25.73 -19.19 32.52
C LYS A 542 -26.40 -17.89 32.95
N THR A 543 -26.63 -17.03 31.98
CA THR A 543 -27.32 -15.75 32.08
C THR A 543 -28.30 -15.63 30.91
N ASP A 544 -29.33 -14.80 31.02
CA ASP A 544 -30.26 -14.53 29.91
C ASP A 544 -29.52 -14.10 28.62
N VAL A 545 -28.35 -13.47 28.78
CA VAL A 545 -27.48 -13.03 27.70
C VAL A 545 -26.75 -14.20 27.04
N SER A 546 -26.12 -15.06 27.82
CA SER A 546 -25.39 -16.22 27.29
C SER A 546 -26.35 -17.18 26.58
N ASP A 547 -27.56 -17.35 27.10
CA ASP A 547 -28.59 -18.18 26.48
C ASP A 547 -29.10 -17.60 25.16
N LEU A 548 -29.13 -16.27 25.04
CA LEU A 548 -29.47 -15.60 23.80
C LEU A 548 -28.39 -15.81 22.74
N LEU A 549 -27.11 -15.60 23.10
CA LEU A 549 -26.00 -15.87 22.17
C LEU A 549 -25.95 -17.34 21.74
N TYR A 550 -26.18 -18.26 22.68
CA TYR A 550 -26.28 -19.69 22.42
C TYR A 550 -27.35 -19.98 21.35
N LYS A 551 -28.56 -19.44 21.53
CA LYS A 551 -29.67 -19.61 20.57
C LYS A 551 -29.36 -19.00 19.21
N GLU A 552 -28.71 -17.83 19.16
CA GLU A 552 -28.37 -17.19 17.89
C GLU A 552 -27.28 -17.95 17.13
N VAL A 553 -26.25 -18.44 17.82
CA VAL A 553 -25.21 -19.29 17.22
C VAL A 553 -25.83 -20.58 16.66
N ARG A 554 -26.73 -21.24 17.41
CA ARG A 554 -27.41 -22.47 16.95
C ARG A 554 -28.34 -22.25 15.74
N LYS A 555 -29.06 -21.13 15.70
CA LYS A 555 -30.03 -20.84 14.64
C LYS A 555 -29.40 -20.26 13.37
N SER A 556 -28.20 -19.71 13.48
CA SER A 556 -27.53 -19.06 12.36
C SER A 556 -27.23 -20.06 11.24
N LYS A 557 -27.66 -19.71 10.01
CA LYS A 557 -27.44 -20.50 8.79
C LYS A 557 -26.24 -20.02 7.98
N LYS A 558 -25.37 -19.18 8.56
CA LYS A 558 -24.17 -18.72 7.86
C LYS A 558 -23.24 -19.90 7.58
N THR A 559 -22.59 -19.85 6.43
CA THR A 559 -21.65 -20.89 5.98
C THR A 559 -20.23 -20.71 6.53
N CYS A 560 -19.98 -19.69 7.35
CA CYS A 560 -18.66 -19.44 7.93
C CYS A 560 -18.16 -20.63 8.76
N VAL A 561 -16.92 -21.06 8.49
CA VAL A 561 -16.27 -22.19 9.17
C VAL A 561 -16.19 -22.02 10.69
N ALA A 562 -15.92 -20.80 11.19
CA ALA A 562 -15.85 -20.55 12.63
C ALA A 562 -17.20 -20.82 13.34
N LEU A 563 -18.30 -20.50 12.67
CA LEU A 563 -19.64 -20.80 13.18
C LEU A 563 -19.93 -22.30 13.17
N LYS A 564 -19.60 -23.00 12.07
CA LYS A 564 -19.78 -24.45 11.96
C LYS A 564 -19.00 -25.21 13.03
N VAL A 565 -17.74 -24.84 13.22
CA VAL A 565 -16.88 -25.37 14.28
C VAL A 565 -17.50 -25.14 15.65
N CYS A 566 -17.99 -23.93 15.92
CA CYS A 566 -18.66 -23.65 17.18
C CYS A 566 -19.93 -24.50 17.36
N GLN A 567 -20.76 -24.64 16.34
CA GLN A 567 -21.99 -25.47 16.40
C GLN A 567 -21.65 -26.93 16.71
N HIS A 568 -20.63 -27.49 16.05
CA HIS A 568 -20.11 -28.84 16.31
C HIS A 568 -19.60 -28.99 17.75
N ILE A 569 -18.87 -28.01 18.27
CA ILE A 569 -18.40 -28.01 19.66
C ILE A 569 -19.57 -27.99 20.65
N LEU A 570 -20.65 -27.24 20.36
CA LEU A 570 -21.86 -27.23 21.20
C LEU A 570 -22.56 -28.60 21.18
N ASP A 571 -22.66 -29.26 20.02
CA ASP A 571 -23.23 -30.61 19.89
C ASP A 571 -22.38 -31.65 20.65
N LEU A 572 -21.05 -31.53 20.56
CA LEU A 572 -20.10 -32.38 21.27
C LEU A 572 -20.23 -32.22 22.79
N ALA A 573 -20.33 -30.98 23.28
CA ALA A 573 -20.54 -30.69 24.70
C ALA A 573 -21.84 -31.32 25.22
N GLU A 574 -22.95 -31.16 24.49
CA GLU A 574 -24.24 -31.76 24.85
C GLU A 574 -24.20 -33.29 24.84
N SER A 575 -23.61 -33.90 23.81
CA SER A 575 -23.52 -35.37 23.70
C SER A 575 -22.69 -36.02 24.82
N ARG A 576 -21.70 -35.29 25.37
CA ARG A 576 -20.84 -35.75 26.46
C ARG A 576 -21.31 -35.31 27.85
N GLY A 577 -22.38 -34.52 27.95
CA GLY A 577 -22.85 -33.96 29.21
C GLY A 577 -21.83 -33.01 29.87
N LEU A 578 -21.02 -32.33 29.06
CA LEU A 578 -19.99 -31.37 29.50
C LEU A 578 -20.40 -29.94 29.12
N GLU A 579 -19.75 -28.97 29.73
CA GLU A 579 -19.94 -27.55 29.46
C GLU A 579 -18.67 -26.95 28.81
N ILE A 580 -18.84 -25.90 28.00
CA ILE A 580 -17.73 -25.15 27.42
C ILE A 580 -17.16 -24.22 28.51
N ARG A 581 -15.86 -24.32 28.77
CA ARG A 581 -15.16 -23.38 29.66
C ARG A 581 -15.28 -21.96 29.09
N ASP A 582 -15.67 -21.02 29.94
CA ASP A 582 -15.87 -19.61 29.56
C ASP A 582 -16.81 -19.47 28.33
N SER A 583 -17.91 -20.22 28.35
CA SER A 583 -18.85 -20.34 27.23
C SER A 583 -19.33 -19.00 26.66
N TYR A 584 -19.51 -17.99 27.51
CA TYR A 584 -19.91 -16.65 27.06
C TYR A 584 -18.82 -15.98 26.23
N GLU A 585 -17.58 -15.99 26.71
CA GLU A 585 -16.42 -15.44 26.03
C GLU A 585 -16.10 -16.19 24.74
N PHE A 586 -16.28 -17.51 24.74
CA PHE A 586 -16.14 -18.36 23.56
C PHE A 586 -17.17 -18.00 22.48
N LEU A 587 -18.45 -17.84 22.83
CA LEU A 587 -19.50 -17.45 21.87
C LEU A 587 -19.26 -16.04 21.29
N LEU A 588 -18.81 -15.09 22.12
CA LEU A 588 -18.43 -13.75 21.64
C LEU A 588 -17.25 -13.81 20.66
N ALA A 589 -16.24 -14.61 20.97
CA ALA A 589 -15.09 -14.83 20.11
C ALA A 589 -15.49 -15.47 18.77
N THR A 590 -16.34 -16.50 18.79
CA THR A 590 -16.89 -17.14 17.58
C THR A 590 -17.56 -16.13 16.68
N ILE A 591 -18.43 -15.27 17.23
CA ILE A 591 -19.15 -14.24 16.47
C ILE A 591 -18.17 -13.27 15.83
N ALA A 592 -17.17 -12.81 16.57
CA ALA A 592 -16.20 -11.84 16.08
C ALA A 592 -15.26 -12.42 15.02
N VAL A 593 -14.77 -13.66 15.22
CA VAL A 593 -13.99 -14.41 14.22
C VAL A 593 -14.82 -14.64 12.97
N CYS A 594 -16.08 -15.05 13.10
CA CYS A 594 -16.98 -15.30 11.97
C CYS A 594 -17.13 -14.08 11.06
N VAL A 595 -17.37 -12.90 11.66
CA VAL A 595 -17.55 -11.62 10.96
C VAL A 595 -16.27 -11.14 10.25
N LEU A 596 -15.08 -11.47 10.78
CA LEU A 596 -13.79 -11.01 10.26
C LEU A 596 -12.97 -12.11 9.57
N TRP A 597 -13.54 -13.30 9.39
CA TRP A 597 -12.84 -14.47 8.84
C TRP A 597 -12.35 -14.23 7.41
N ASN A 598 -13.25 -13.81 6.51
CA ASN A 598 -12.92 -13.60 5.09
C ASN A 598 -11.89 -12.48 4.90
N PRO A 599 -12.03 -11.28 5.52
CA PRO A 599 -10.98 -10.25 5.45
C PRO A 599 -9.60 -10.74 5.93
N MET A 600 -9.54 -11.63 6.92
CA MET A 600 -8.29 -12.21 7.41
C MET A 600 -7.70 -13.23 6.43
N LEU A 601 -8.52 -14.12 5.87
CA LEU A 601 -8.09 -15.09 4.85
C LEU A 601 -7.57 -14.40 3.57
N GLU A 602 -8.23 -13.32 3.16
CA GLU A 602 -7.83 -12.47 2.05
C GLU A 602 -6.59 -11.61 2.37
N LYS A 603 -6.00 -11.75 3.56
CA LYS A 603 -4.82 -11.00 4.02
C LYS A 603 -5.02 -9.49 3.96
N ARG A 604 -6.25 -8.99 4.20
CA ARG A 604 -6.55 -7.55 4.34
C ARG A 604 -6.25 -7.03 5.73
N ILE A 605 -6.40 -7.89 6.74
CA ILE A 605 -6.23 -7.59 8.16
C ILE A 605 -5.29 -8.58 8.81
N SER A 606 -4.61 -8.18 9.89
CA SER A 606 -3.76 -9.11 10.63
C SER A 606 -4.61 -10.11 11.44
N ARG A 607 -4.01 -11.25 11.77
CA ARG A 607 -4.59 -12.20 12.72
C ARG A 607 -4.83 -11.56 14.09
N GLN A 608 -3.89 -10.74 14.55
CA GLN A 608 -3.97 -10.05 15.84
C GLN A 608 -5.19 -9.11 15.91
N LEU A 609 -5.54 -8.44 14.80
CA LEU A 609 -6.73 -7.60 14.73
C LEU A 609 -8.01 -8.41 15.00
N VAL A 610 -8.12 -9.61 14.45
CA VAL A 610 -9.27 -10.49 14.66
C VAL A 610 -9.33 -10.97 16.10
N GLU A 611 -8.20 -11.37 16.68
CA GLU A 611 -8.10 -11.76 18.09
C GLU A 611 -8.55 -10.63 19.03
N ASP A 612 -8.22 -9.38 18.70
CA ASP A 612 -8.54 -8.19 19.49
C ASP A 612 -9.91 -7.55 19.18
N SER A 613 -10.61 -8.03 18.16
CA SER A 613 -11.84 -7.41 17.61
C SER A 613 -12.95 -7.21 18.64
N VAL A 614 -13.15 -8.17 19.55
CA VAL A 614 -14.11 -8.07 20.65
C VAL A 614 -13.84 -6.84 21.52
N THR A 615 -12.57 -6.48 21.73
CA THR A 615 -12.20 -5.29 22.50
C THR A 615 -12.60 -4.01 21.77
N TYR A 616 -12.39 -3.92 20.46
CA TYR A 616 -12.80 -2.75 19.68
C TYR A 616 -14.32 -2.59 19.65
N PHE A 617 -15.07 -3.68 19.45
CA PHE A 617 -16.54 -3.65 19.53
C PHE A 617 -17.02 -3.24 20.93
N TYR A 618 -16.41 -3.80 21.98
CA TYR A 618 -16.75 -3.45 23.35
C TYR A 618 -16.52 -1.96 23.63
N LEU A 619 -15.35 -1.43 23.28
CA LEU A 619 -15.01 -0.02 23.51
C LEU A 619 -15.95 0.93 22.77
N MET A 620 -16.25 0.66 21.49
CA MET A 620 -17.18 1.49 20.72
C MET A 620 -18.58 1.52 21.35
N SER A 621 -19.12 0.36 21.73
CA SER A 621 -20.42 0.29 22.39
C SER A 621 -20.45 0.97 23.76
N ARG A 622 -19.35 0.95 24.51
CA ARG A 622 -19.24 1.64 25.81
C ARG A 622 -19.22 3.15 25.64
N ILE A 623 -18.49 3.66 24.65
CA ILE A 623 -18.48 5.09 24.34
C ILE A 623 -19.91 5.57 24.08
N VAL A 624 -20.69 4.82 23.27
CA VAL A 624 -22.09 5.16 23.02
C VAL A 624 -22.93 5.11 24.29
N ALA A 625 -22.86 4.02 25.06
CA ALA A 625 -23.68 3.84 26.25
C ALA A 625 -23.43 4.88 27.36
N TYR A 626 -22.18 5.34 27.53
CA TYR A 626 -21.80 6.34 28.53
C TYR A 626 -22.06 7.79 28.10
N SER A 627 -22.49 8.00 26.86
CA SER A 627 -22.68 9.35 26.29
C SER A 627 -24.08 9.93 26.50
N VAL A 628 -24.98 9.22 27.19
CA VAL A 628 -26.33 9.70 27.48
C VAL A 628 -26.30 11.06 28.19
N VAL A 629 -27.06 12.03 27.70
CA VAL A 629 -27.09 13.39 28.25
C VAL A 629 -28.19 13.54 29.32
N ASP A 630 -29.42 13.09 29.03
CA ASP A 630 -30.53 13.04 29.98
C ASP A 630 -30.87 11.60 30.35
N ARG A 631 -30.14 11.01 31.30
CA ARG A 631 -30.40 9.62 31.72
C ARG A 631 -31.69 9.48 32.54
N SER A 632 -32.13 10.54 33.21
CA SER A 632 -33.31 10.53 34.07
C SER A 632 -34.60 10.39 33.29
N ASN A 633 -34.68 10.98 32.09
CA ASN A 633 -35.90 10.94 31.27
C ASN A 633 -35.76 10.14 29.98
N ASN A 634 -34.59 9.58 29.64
CA ASN A 634 -34.43 8.77 28.44
C ASN A 634 -34.89 7.30 28.64
N PRO A 635 -36.08 6.89 28.11
CA PRO A 635 -36.59 5.53 28.30
C PRO A 635 -35.81 4.49 27.49
N HIS A 636 -35.12 4.88 26.43
CA HIS A 636 -34.32 3.97 25.61
C HIS A 636 -33.00 3.63 26.29
N TRP A 637 -32.37 4.61 26.95
CA TRP A 637 -31.18 4.39 27.75
C TRP A 637 -31.48 3.55 29.00
N LYS A 638 -32.59 3.80 29.70
CA LYS A 638 -33.00 2.98 30.86
C LYS A 638 -33.10 1.49 30.53
N LYS A 639 -33.56 1.15 29.33
CA LYS A 639 -33.58 -0.25 28.84
C LYS A 639 -32.19 -0.90 28.73
N LEU A 640 -31.11 -0.14 28.62
CA LEU A 640 -29.74 -0.66 28.61
C LEU A 640 -29.25 -1.05 29.99
N VAL A 641 -29.81 -0.42 31.03
CA VAL A 641 -29.54 -0.70 32.45
C VAL A 641 -30.49 -1.79 32.96
N ASP A 642 -31.68 -1.91 32.36
CA ASP A 642 -32.66 -2.94 32.71
C ASP A 642 -32.16 -4.37 32.41
N LYS A 643 -32.71 -5.33 33.16
CA LYS A 643 -32.41 -6.76 32.99
C LYS A 643 -32.83 -7.30 31.60
N LYS A 644 -33.86 -6.75 30.96
CA LYS A 644 -34.42 -7.28 29.70
C LYS A 644 -33.53 -6.94 28.49
N LEU A 645 -33.26 -7.93 27.65
CA LEU A 645 -32.56 -7.79 26.36
C LEU A 645 -33.58 -7.37 25.29
N SER A 646 -33.79 -6.08 25.10
CA SER A 646 -34.61 -5.57 23.98
C SER A 646 -33.73 -4.86 22.95
N ASN A 647 -34.09 -4.92 21.66
CA ASN A 647 -33.47 -4.16 20.56
C ASN A 647 -32.08 -4.60 20.07
N LEU A 648 -31.68 -5.86 20.30
CA LEU A 648 -30.35 -6.34 19.91
C LEU A 648 -30.10 -6.39 18.40
N ASN A 649 -31.14 -6.66 17.60
CA ASN A 649 -31.02 -6.77 16.13
C ASN A 649 -31.29 -5.44 15.40
N LEU A 650 -31.62 -4.36 16.12
CA LEU A 650 -31.78 -3.04 15.50
C LEU A 650 -30.43 -2.48 15.06
N SER A 651 -30.44 -1.56 14.10
CA SER A 651 -29.25 -0.82 13.72
C SER A 651 -28.59 -0.20 14.96
N PHE A 652 -27.28 -0.42 15.11
CA PHE A 652 -26.48 0.19 16.16
C PHE A 652 -26.53 1.72 16.07
N THR A 653 -26.59 2.25 14.83
CA THR A 653 -26.79 3.68 14.58
C THR A 653 -28.10 4.21 15.16
N GLU A 654 -29.21 3.51 14.95
CA GLU A 654 -30.49 3.92 15.54
C GLU A 654 -30.48 3.86 17.07
N ASN A 655 -29.86 2.84 17.66
CA ASN A 655 -29.75 2.74 19.11
C ASN A 655 -28.84 3.84 19.68
N ALA A 656 -27.76 4.20 19.00
CA ALA A 656 -26.92 5.34 19.36
C ALA A 656 -27.72 6.65 19.34
N PHE A 657 -28.56 6.86 18.32
CA PHE A 657 -29.46 8.03 18.27
C PHE A 657 -30.43 8.03 19.47
N LYS A 658 -31.10 6.90 19.73
CA LYS A 658 -32.06 6.78 20.85
C LYS A 658 -31.41 7.05 22.20
N VAL A 659 -30.15 6.66 22.40
CA VAL A 659 -29.38 6.94 23.62
C VAL A 659 -29.04 8.41 23.78
N LEU A 660 -28.72 9.11 22.70
CA LEU A 660 -28.36 10.53 22.77
C LEU A 660 -29.58 11.44 22.87
N PHE A 661 -30.61 11.18 22.08
CA PHE A 661 -31.76 12.09 21.90
C PHE A 661 -33.03 11.64 22.63
N GLY A 662 -33.06 10.44 23.21
CA GLY A 662 -34.20 9.96 24.01
C GLY A 662 -35.46 9.63 23.22
N ARG A 663 -35.39 9.56 21.89
CA ARG A 663 -36.51 9.29 20.99
C ARG A 663 -36.09 8.50 19.75
N VAL A 664 -37.08 7.99 19.01
CA VAL A 664 -36.86 7.32 17.72
C VAL A 664 -36.62 8.38 16.64
N PRO A 665 -35.56 8.28 15.82
CA PRO A 665 -35.32 9.21 14.73
C PRO A 665 -36.31 8.98 13.59
N ASP A 666 -36.69 10.05 12.89
CA ASP A 666 -37.26 9.92 11.55
C ASP A 666 -36.15 9.65 10.50
N PRO A 667 -36.50 9.31 9.24
CA PRO A 667 -35.50 9.00 8.21
C PRO A 667 -34.54 10.15 7.87
N VAL A 668 -34.96 11.41 8.02
CA VAL A 668 -34.14 12.60 7.77
C VAL A 668 -33.17 12.81 8.93
N GLU A 669 -33.65 12.71 10.16
CA GLU A 669 -32.82 12.84 11.36
C GLU A 669 -31.76 11.73 11.43
N LEU A 670 -32.13 10.51 11.07
CA LEU A 670 -31.19 9.39 11.01
C LEU A 670 -30.10 9.62 9.95
N LEU A 671 -30.48 10.15 8.79
CA LEU A 671 -29.53 10.52 7.74
C LEU A 671 -28.59 11.63 8.20
N GLU A 672 -29.11 12.70 8.80
CA GLU A 672 -28.32 13.81 9.34
C GLU A 672 -27.33 13.32 10.39
N PHE A 673 -27.80 12.52 11.34
CA PHE A 673 -26.98 11.90 12.38
C PHE A 673 -25.87 11.04 11.79
N GLN A 674 -26.20 10.13 10.87
CA GLN A 674 -25.22 9.28 10.20
C GLN A 674 -24.17 10.08 9.43
N THR A 675 -24.61 11.12 8.73
CA THR A 675 -23.74 11.98 7.92
C THR A 675 -22.69 12.67 8.78
N LEU A 676 -23.09 13.24 9.91
CA LEU A 676 -22.16 13.87 10.87
C LEU A 676 -21.06 12.91 11.34
N LEU A 677 -21.44 11.67 11.60
CA LEU A 677 -20.53 10.68 12.15
C LEU A 677 -19.48 10.24 11.11
N GLY A 678 -19.90 9.98 9.87
CA GLY A 678 -18.95 9.60 8.81
C GLY A 678 -17.98 10.71 8.42
N LEU A 679 -18.41 11.98 8.48
CA LEU A 679 -17.54 13.14 8.17
C LEU A 679 -16.42 13.34 9.18
N THR A 680 -16.65 12.94 10.44
CA THR A 680 -15.72 13.18 11.55
C THR A 680 -14.78 12.01 11.79
N VAL A 681 -14.93 10.90 11.05
CA VAL A 681 -14.13 9.66 11.19
C VAL A 681 -12.63 9.95 11.20
N THR A 682 -12.12 10.73 10.25
CA THR A 682 -10.70 11.09 10.23
C THR A 682 -10.47 12.46 9.61
N ASN A 683 -9.47 13.18 10.12
CA ASN A 683 -8.90 14.38 9.48
C ASN A 683 -7.41 14.14 9.14
N GLY A 684 -7.02 12.87 8.99
CA GLY A 684 -5.67 12.44 8.68
C GLY A 684 -4.80 12.09 9.91
N PRO A 685 -3.62 11.51 9.64
CA PRO A 685 -2.79 10.89 10.67
C PRO A 685 -2.04 11.87 11.57
N GLY A 686 -1.89 13.13 11.16
CA GLY A 686 -1.19 14.16 11.92
C GLY A 686 -2.03 14.85 13.01
N THR A 687 -3.30 14.47 13.17
CA THR A 687 -4.20 15.07 14.17
C THR A 687 -3.77 14.74 15.60
N LEU A 688 -4.01 15.66 16.56
CA LEU A 688 -3.70 15.42 17.97
C LEU A 688 -4.38 14.14 18.51
N SER A 689 -5.64 13.90 18.12
CA SER A 689 -6.37 12.67 18.42
C SER A 689 -5.62 11.40 17.97
N ALA A 690 -5.09 11.38 16.74
CA ALA A 690 -4.36 10.23 16.21
C ALA A 690 -2.99 10.06 16.87
N LYS A 691 -2.26 11.17 17.06
CA LYS A 691 -0.95 11.17 17.73
C LYS A 691 -1.06 10.67 19.17
N GLY A 692 -2.08 11.10 19.91
CA GLY A 692 -2.34 10.64 21.28
C GLY A 692 -2.56 9.12 21.34
N ALA A 693 -3.38 8.58 20.44
CA ALA A 693 -3.62 7.15 20.36
C ALA A 693 -2.33 6.36 20.02
N LYS A 694 -1.60 6.79 18.99
CA LYS A 694 -0.34 6.15 18.56
C LYS A 694 0.77 6.22 19.60
N GLY A 695 0.86 7.35 20.32
CA GLY A 695 1.79 7.52 21.43
C GLY A 695 1.52 6.49 22.52
N SER A 696 0.26 6.29 22.88
CA SER A 696 -0.13 5.25 23.84
C SER A 696 0.16 3.83 23.33
N VAL A 697 -0.10 3.54 22.06
CA VAL A 697 0.28 2.24 21.46
C VAL A 697 1.79 2.03 21.51
N SER A 698 2.58 3.07 21.24
CA SER A 698 4.05 3.02 21.29
C SER A 698 4.59 2.84 22.70
N ALA A 699 3.86 3.35 23.70
CA ALA A 699 4.11 3.07 25.11
C ALA A 699 3.70 1.64 25.54
N ARG A 700 3.20 0.83 24.61
CA ARG A 700 2.77 -0.57 24.82
C ARG A 700 1.61 -0.71 25.80
N ASN A 701 0.77 0.32 25.87
CA ASN A 701 -0.45 0.27 26.65
C ASN A 701 -1.51 -0.62 25.98
N ASP A 702 -2.48 -1.08 26.77
CA ASP A 702 -3.67 -1.76 26.27
C ASP A 702 -4.50 -0.88 25.32
N ILE A 703 -5.37 -1.51 24.52
CA ILE A 703 -6.26 -0.83 23.55
C ILE A 703 -7.10 0.24 24.23
N SER A 704 -7.66 -0.06 25.41
CA SER A 704 -8.46 0.89 26.19
C SER A 704 -7.67 2.15 26.54
N MET A 705 -6.40 2.00 26.94
CA MET A 705 -5.52 3.13 27.21
C MET A 705 -5.09 3.87 25.94
N ALA A 706 -5.01 3.20 24.79
CA ALA A 706 -4.84 3.89 23.50
C ALA A 706 -6.05 4.79 23.15
N PHE A 707 -7.27 4.35 23.48
CA PHE A 707 -8.45 5.23 23.42
C PHE A 707 -8.39 6.38 24.43
N VAL A 708 -7.88 6.15 25.65
CA VAL A 708 -7.63 7.24 26.61
C VAL A 708 -6.64 8.25 26.02
N GLY A 709 -5.57 7.79 25.36
CA GLY A 709 -4.63 8.65 24.64
C GLY A 709 -5.32 9.52 23.57
N PHE A 710 -6.25 8.94 22.82
CA PHE A 710 -7.14 9.69 21.91
C PHE A 710 -7.97 10.74 22.66
N LEU A 711 -8.74 10.33 23.66
CA LEU A 711 -9.70 11.20 24.37
C LEU A 711 -8.98 12.33 25.14
N ALA A 712 -7.83 12.04 25.74
CA ALA A 712 -6.99 13.02 26.43
C ALA A 712 -6.39 14.07 25.48
N ASN A 713 -6.23 13.73 24.20
CA ASN A 713 -5.76 14.64 23.15
C ASN A 713 -6.90 15.24 22.31
N THR A 714 -8.14 15.15 22.80
CA THR A 714 -9.28 15.94 22.32
C THR A 714 -9.71 16.93 23.39
N GLY A 715 -10.31 18.04 23.00
CA GLY A 715 -10.73 19.08 23.94
C GLY A 715 -11.21 20.33 23.22
N ARG A 716 -11.31 21.44 23.95
CA ARG A 716 -11.82 22.71 23.40
C ARG A 716 -11.05 23.18 22.15
N ALA A 717 -9.73 22.99 22.14
CA ALA A 717 -8.88 23.34 20.99
C ALA A 717 -8.90 22.32 19.84
N HIS A 718 -9.15 21.03 20.13
CA HIS A 718 -9.17 19.95 19.14
C HIS A 718 -10.45 19.13 19.26
N GLY A 719 -11.45 19.48 18.45
CA GLY A 719 -12.81 18.90 18.48
C GLY A 719 -13.86 19.79 19.17
N GLY A 720 -13.45 20.86 19.85
CA GLY A 720 -14.36 21.76 20.57
C GLY A 720 -14.84 22.98 19.79
N ASN A 721 -14.49 23.15 18.52
CA ASN A 721 -14.95 24.29 17.72
C ASN A 721 -16.48 24.29 17.59
N GLY A 722 -17.07 23.12 17.36
CA GLY A 722 -18.53 22.94 17.34
C GLY A 722 -19.18 23.28 18.69
N TYR A 723 -18.53 22.95 19.82
CA TYR A 723 -18.99 23.31 21.16
C TYR A 723 -19.08 24.84 21.35
N GLU A 724 -18.08 25.59 20.86
CA GLU A 724 -18.11 27.06 20.91
C GLU A 724 -19.14 27.66 19.95
N ALA A 725 -19.32 27.06 18.77
CA ALA A 725 -20.27 27.51 17.76
C ALA A 725 -21.73 27.48 18.24
N ILE A 726 -22.12 26.50 19.06
CA ILE A 726 -23.46 26.44 19.66
C ILE A 726 -23.74 27.73 20.46
N LYS A 727 -22.82 28.14 21.33
CA LYS A 727 -22.97 29.36 22.13
C LYS A 727 -23.05 30.60 21.24
N PHE A 728 -22.14 30.71 20.27
CA PHE A 728 -22.12 31.84 19.33
C PHE A 728 -23.45 31.97 18.56
N LEU A 729 -23.94 30.88 17.96
CA LEU A 729 -25.19 30.90 17.22
C LEU A 729 -26.37 31.30 18.10
N MET A 730 -26.41 30.81 19.34
CA MET A 730 -27.50 31.14 20.25
C MET A 730 -27.51 32.60 20.68
N GLU A 731 -26.34 33.22 20.82
CA GLU A 731 -26.22 34.67 21.03
C GLU A 731 -26.73 35.45 19.81
N GLN A 732 -26.45 34.99 18.58
CA GLN A 732 -26.91 35.67 17.36
C GLN A 732 -28.43 35.57 17.15
N PHE A 733 -29.05 34.47 17.59
CA PHE A 733 -30.49 34.25 17.47
C PHE A 733 -31.26 34.67 18.72
N GLN A 734 -30.59 35.25 19.72
CA GLN A 734 -31.22 35.70 20.95
C GLN A 734 -32.27 36.79 20.67
N GLY A 735 -33.47 36.62 21.21
CA GLY A 735 -34.58 37.56 21.00
C GLY A 735 -35.30 37.42 19.64
N THR A 736 -34.88 36.49 18.78
CA THR A 736 -35.60 36.15 17.55
C THR A 736 -36.69 35.10 17.81
N SER A 737 -37.75 35.11 17.01
CA SER A 737 -38.77 34.05 17.02
C SER A 737 -38.47 33.06 15.90
N LEU A 738 -37.75 31.98 16.21
CA LEU A 738 -37.46 30.88 15.28
C LEU A 738 -38.22 29.61 15.73
N PRO A 739 -39.40 29.30 15.19
CA PRO A 739 -40.17 28.12 15.61
C PRO A 739 -39.51 26.80 15.18
N GLU A 740 -39.08 26.70 13.94
CA GLU A 740 -38.50 25.48 13.35
C GLU A 740 -37.32 25.86 12.44
N PRO A 741 -36.06 25.53 12.79
CA PRO A 741 -34.90 25.86 11.97
C PRO A 741 -34.89 25.15 10.61
N GLY A 742 -35.67 24.08 10.44
CA GLY A 742 -35.85 23.39 9.16
C GLY A 742 -36.88 24.02 8.23
N ASP A 743 -37.63 25.05 8.66
CA ASP A 743 -38.63 25.71 7.82
C ASP A 743 -38.00 26.85 6.99
N PRO A 744 -37.97 26.76 5.64
CA PRO A 744 -37.44 27.84 4.80
C PRO A 744 -38.27 29.15 4.89
N SER A 745 -39.49 29.09 5.42
CA SER A 745 -40.38 30.25 5.64
C SER A 745 -40.38 30.74 7.09
N HIS A 746 -39.27 30.54 7.81
CA HIS A 746 -39.13 30.90 9.23
C HIS A 746 -39.29 32.41 9.55
N GLY A 747 -39.37 33.28 8.54
CA GLY A 747 -39.73 34.70 8.71
C GLY A 747 -38.64 35.63 9.27
N LEU A 748 -37.38 35.17 9.33
CA LEU A 748 -36.24 35.97 9.80
C LEU A 748 -35.45 36.54 8.62
N ASP A 749 -34.98 37.79 8.73
CA ASP A 749 -34.01 38.35 7.80
C ASP A 749 -32.58 37.96 8.22
N LEU A 750 -32.19 36.73 7.84
CA LEU A 750 -30.86 36.20 8.17
C LEU A 750 -29.72 37.03 7.58
N LYS A 751 -29.96 37.75 6.47
CA LYS A 751 -28.95 38.60 5.85
C LYS A 751 -28.69 39.84 6.70
N GLN A 752 -29.76 40.48 7.19
CA GLN A 752 -29.63 41.60 8.12
C GLN A 752 -28.92 41.17 9.41
N MET A 753 -29.27 40.01 9.97
CA MET A 753 -28.59 39.45 11.14
C MET A 753 -27.10 39.21 10.89
N ALA A 754 -26.75 38.58 9.76
CA ALA A 754 -25.36 38.32 9.38
C ALA A 754 -24.56 39.63 9.20
N ASN A 755 -25.17 40.66 8.62
CA ASN A 755 -24.54 41.97 8.45
C ASN A 755 -24.26 42.65 9.81
N GLN A 756 -25.22 42.61 10.74
CA GLN A 756 -25.03 43.12 12.10
C GLN A 756 -23.92 42.39 12.84
N ALA A 757 -23.90 41.05 12.78
CA ALA A 757 -22.88 40.21 13.38
C ALA A 757 -21.48 40.51 12.81
N ALA A 758 -21.36 40.69 11.49
CA ALA A 758 -20.12 41.05 10.82
C ALA A 758 -19.58 42.41 11.31
N ARG A 759 -20.44 43.43 11.39
CA ARG A 759 -20.08 44.76 11.92
C ARG A 759 -19.65 44.72 13.38
N ALA A 760 -20.40 44.00 14.22
CA ALA A 760 -20.08 43.85 15.64
C ALA A 760 -18.71 43.18 15.83
N TYR A 761 -18.42 42.12 15.08
CA TYR A 761 -17.11 41.46 15.11
C TYR A 761 -15.99 42.35 14.57
N GLY A 762 -16.25 43.14 13.53
CA GLY A 762 -15.31 44.13 13.01
C GLY A 762 -14.94 45.20 14.03
N ALA A 763 -15.92 45.69 14.80
CA ALA A 763 -15.69 46.63 15.90
C ALA A 763 -14.88 46.00 17.04
N TYR A 764 -15.26 44.78 17.47
CA TYR A 764 -14.52 44.01 18.47
C TYR A 764 -13.06 43.80 18.07
N LYS A 765 -12.81 43.41 16.82
CA LYS A 765 -11.46 43.17 16.29
C LYS A 765 -10.58 44.42 16.33
N LYS A 766 -11.14 45.61 16.07
CA LYS A 766 -10.40 46.88 16.16
C LYS A 766 -10.00 47.18 17.60
N LEU A 767 -10.95 47.07 18.53
CA LEU A 767 -10.71 47.29 19.96
C LEU A 767 -9.66 46.32 20.53
N ALA A 768 -9.76 45.03 20.22
CA ALA A 768 -8.81 44.02 20.69
C ALA A 768 -7.40 44.19 20.11
N GLN A 769 -7.23 44.88 18.98
CA GLN A 769 -5.93 45.21 18.40
C GLN A 769 -5.25 46.42 19.08
N GLU A 770 -6.02 47.21 19.85
CA GLU A 770 -5.53 48.36 20.62
C GLU A 770 -5.09 47.96 22.04
N GLU A 771 -5.43 46.76 22.51
CA GLU A 771 -4.99 46.21 23.80
C GLU A 771 -3.57 45.60 23.74
N GLU A 772 -2.88 45.58 24.89
CA GLU A 772 -1.46 45.18 25.02
C GLU A 772 -1.17 43.72 24.60
N ASP A 773 -2.14 42.81 24.72
CA ASP A 773 -2.04 41.40 24.29
C ASP A 773 -2.37 41.23 22.78
N GLY A 774 -3.17 42.14 22.20
CA GLY A 774 -3.48 42.16 20.76
C GLY A 774 -4.21 40.90 20.22
N THR A 775 -4.62 39.96 21.08
CA THR A 775 -5.16 38.65 20.68
C THR A 775 -6.66 38.73 20.38
N VAL A 776 -7.01 38.59 19.10
CA VAL A 776 -8.41 38.56 18.64
C VAL A 776 -8.95 37.14 18.69
N LYS A 777 -10.02 36.90 19.45
CA LYS A 777 -10.70 35.59 19.44
C LYS A 777 -11.43 35.39 18.10
N PRO A 778 -11.16 34.32 17.34
CA PRO A 778 -11.86 34.06 16.09
C PRO A 778 -13.32 33.67 16.32
N ILE A 779 -14.19 34.01 15.36
CA ILE A 779 -15.54 33.41 15.28
C ILE A 779 -15.38 31.90 15.10
N PRO A 780 -16.08 31.06 15.88
CA PRO A 780 -15.97 29.62 15.79
C PRO A 780 -16.47 29.10 14.44
N CYS A 781 -15.91 27.98 14.01
CA CYS A 781 -16.27 27.22 12.80
C CYS A 781 -16.21 27.94 11.44
N ILE A 782 -15.66 29.16 11.38
CA ILE A 782 -15.36 29.84 10.11
C ILE A 782 -13.84 29.88 9.86
N ASN A 783 -13.48 29.79 8.58
CA ASN A 783 -12.11 29.68 8.07
C ASN A 783 -11.43 28.31 8.37
N HIS A 784 -10.39 27.98 7.60
CA HIS A 784 -9.64 26.73 7.76
C HIS A 784 -8.18 26.90 7.31
N PRO A 785 -7.17 26.37 8.04
CA PRO A 785 -5.75 26.56 7.71
C PRO A 785 -5.33 26.06 6.33
N VAL A 786 -5.93 24.96 5.89
CA VAL A 786 -5.60 24.29 4.61
C VAL A 786 -6.12 25.06 3.40
N PHE A 787 -7.25 25.78 3.54
CA PHE A 787 -7.89 26.50 2.43
C PHE A 787 -7.47 27.98 2.38
N ARG A 788 -6.34 28.36 2.99
CA ARG A 788 -5.87 29.75 3.03
C ARG A 788 -5.28 30.18 1.68
N GLY A 789 -5.64 31.38 1.22
CA GLY A 789 -4.97 32.05 0.08
C GLY A 789 -5.87 32.42 -1.11
N ASN A 790 -7.07 31.84 -1.22
CA ASN A 790 -8.02 32.15 -2.28
C ASN A 790 -8.93 33.34 -1.92
N LYS A 791 -9.45 34.05 -2.94
CA LYS A 791 -10.44 35.12 -2.75
C LYS A 791 -11.74 34.63 -2.12
N ILE A 792 -12.14 33.40 -2.46
CA ILE A 792 -13.29 32.69 -1.90
C ILE A 792 -12.78 31.32 -1.45
N ASN A 793 -12.91 31.05 -0.15
CA ASN A 793 -12.55 29.77 0.44
C ASN A 793 -13.78 28.90 0.61
N VAL A 794 -13.63 27.61 0.35
CA VAL A 794 -14.71 26.62 0.43
C VAL A 794 -14.16 25.35 1.09
N ASP A 795 -14.94 24.76 2.00
CA ASP A 795 -14.67 23.40 2.51
C ASP A 795 -15.46 22.39 1.66
N PRO A 796 -14.80 21.46 0.94
CA PRO A 796 -15.49 20.51 0.08
C PRO A 796 -16.44 19.58 0.85
N ARG A 797 -16.20 19.36 2.15
CA ARG A 797 -17.07 18.54 2.99
C ARG A 797 -18.38 19.25 3.30
N GLU A 798 -18.32 20.54 3.58
CA GLU A 798 -19.51 21.37 3.82
C GLU A 798 -20.39 21.41 2.57
N GLN A 799 -19.81 21.70 1.39
CA GLN A 799 -20.56 21.75 0.13
C GLN A 799 -21.23 20.44 -0.22
N PHE A 800 -20.54 19.32 -0.01
CA PHE A 800 -21.09 18.01 -0.29
C PHE A 800 -22.33 17.72 0.56
N VAL A 801 -22.27 18.03 1.86
CA VAL A 801 -23.40 17.81 2.77
C VAL A 801 -24.53 18.77 2.46
N ALA A 802 -24.22 20.05 2.22
CA ALA A 802 -25.21 21.06 1.84
C ALA A 802 -25.97 20.62 0.58
N GLY A 803 -25.26 20.17 -0.47
CA GLY A 803 -25.86 19.68 -1.70
C GLY A 803 -26.73 18.43 -1.47
N MET A 804 -26.21 17.44 -0.75
CA MET A 804 -26.93 16.19 -0.46
C MET A 804 -28.22 16.43 0.35
N LEU A 805 -28.20 17.35 1.31
CA LEU A 805 -29.37 17.71 2.12
C LEU A 805 -30.38 18.55 1.32
N ALA A 806 -29.89 19.50 0.51
CA ALA A 806 -30.74 20.33 -0.35
C ALA A 806 -31.49 19.49 -1.40
N GLU A 807 -30.86 18.48 -2.00
CA GLU A 807 -31.51 17.53 -2.91
C GLU A 807 -32.70 16.78 -2.27
N ARG A 808 -32.72 16.70 -0.94
CA ARG A 808 -33.80 16.06 -0.15
C ARG A 808 -34.76 17.07 0.47
N GLY A 809 -34.65 18.36 0.13
CA GLY A 809 -35.48 19.43 0.69
C GLY A 809 -35.22 19.70 2.17
N VAL A 810 -34.03 19.37 2.68
CA VAL A 810 -33.66 19.60 4.07
C VAL A 810 -32.98 20.95 4.20
N HIS A 811 -33.57 21.85 4.99
CA HIS A 811 -33.09 23.21 5.23
C HIS A 811 -32.59 23.38 6.67
N ASN A 812 -31.75 24.40 6.92
CA ASN A 812 -31.25 24.74 8.24
C ASN A 812 -30.89 26.23 8.35
N ALA A 813 -31.72 27.00 9.07
CA ALA A 813 -31.55 28.44 9.24
C ALA A 813 -30.20 28.85 9.87
N PHE A 814 -29.64 28.05 10.77
CA PHE A 814 -28.33 28.34 11.37
C PHE A 814 -27.19 28.19 10.36
N TRP A 815 -27.33 27.24 9.43
CA TRP A 815 -26.39 27.06 8.34
C TRP A 815 -26.47 28.23 7.36
N ASP A 816 -27.69 28.61 6.96
CA ASP A 816 -27.92 29.75 6.07
C ASP A 816 -27.34 31.04 6.66
N PHE A 817 -27.48 31.24 7.98
CA PHE A 817 -26.83 32.34 8.69
C PHE A 817 -25.29 32.30 8.56
N TYR A 818 -24.63 31.17 8.80
CA TYR A 818 -23.17 31.07 8.62
C TYR A 818 -22.73 31.35 7.18
N SER A 819 -23.47 30.83 6.20
CA SER A 819 -23.23 31.04 4.76
C SER A 819 -23.34 32.51 4.36
N LEU A 820 -24.22 33.27 5.01
CA LEU A 820 -24.34 34.72 4.83
C LEU A 820 -23.25 35.46 5.61
N LEU A 821 -22.97 35.08 6.85
CA LEU A 821 -21.98 35.72 7.72
C LEU A 821 -20.59 35.79 7.09
N VAL A 822 -20.12 34.69 6.47
CA VAL A 822 -18.79 34.69 5.82
C VAL A 822 -18.71 35.65 4.62
N LYS A 823 -19.84 35.91 3.95
CA LYS A 823 -19.94 36.87 2.84
C LYS A 823 -19.99 38.30 3.37
N GLU A 824 -20.78 38.54 4.40
CA GLU A 824 -20.93 39.86 5.03
C GLU A 824 -19.63 40.31 5.73
N LEU A 825 -18.87 39.40 6.34
CA LEU A 825 -17.54 39.70 6.90
C LEU A 825 -16.56 40.23 5.84
N TYR A 826 -16.65 39.72 4.62
CA TYR A 826 -15.85 40.22 3.50
C TYR A 826 -16.42 41.54 2.96
N ALA A 827 -17.75 41.64 2.80
CA ALA A 827 -18.41 42.85 2.29
C ALA A 827 -18.18 44.08 3.19
N GLU A 828 -18.17 43.88 4.51
CA GLU A 828 -17.89 44.91 5.52
C GLU A 828 -16.37 45.15 5.73
N GLY A 829 -15.51 44.47 4.97
CA GLY A 829 -14.05 44.65 5.01
C GLY A 829 -13.36 44.11 6.27
N VAL A 830 -14.03 43.28 7.06
CA VAL A 830 -13.49 42.69 8.30
C VAL A 830 -12.44 41.61 8.00
N THR A 831 -12.62 40.90 6.88
CA THR A 831 -11.71 39.86 6.37
C THR A 831 -11.23 40.20 4.95
N LYS A 832 -10.03 39.73 4.57
CA LYS A 832 -9.44 39.98 3.24
C LYS A 832 -10.05 39.11 2.13
N ASN A 833 -10.71 38.03 2.50
CA ASN A 833 -11.31 37.03 1.63
C ASN A 833 -12.58 36.47 2.27
N VAL A 834 -13.43 35.85 1.46
CA VAL A 834 -14.61 35.13 1.96
C VAL A 834 -14.11 33.85 2.63
N PHE A 835 -14.34 33.73 3.93
CA PHE A 835 -13.98 32.53 4.69
C PHE A 835 -14.88 31.35 4.32
N CYS A 836 -14.36 30.12 4.48
CA CYS A 836 -15.18 28.92 4.37
C CYS A 836 -15.93 28.67 5.68
N VAL A 837 -17.11 28.05 5.58
CA VAL A 837 -17.77 27.36 6.69
C VAL A 837 -17.13 25.97 6.79
N ASN A 838 -16.59 25.61 7.94
CA ASN A 838 -15.87 24.33 8.09
C ASN A 838 -16.80 23.19 8.55
N VAL A 839 -16.31 21.95 8.53
CA VAL A 839 -17.09 20.77 8.94
C VAL A 839 -17.58 20.82 10.41
N ASP A 840 -16.90 21.53 11.30
CA ASP A 840 -17.35 21.67 12.70
C ASP A 840 -18.59 22.59 12.80
N ALA A 841 -18.79 23.51 11.84
CA ALA A 841 -20.05 24.26 11.74
C ALA A 841 -21.20 23.32 11.38
N VAL A 842 -20.99 22.42 10.41
CA VAL A 842 -21.98 21.43 9.97
C VAL A 842 -22.45 20.58 11.16
N LEU A 843 -21.50 20.14 11.99
CA LEU A 843 -21.77 19.46 13.25
C LEU A 843 -22.67 20.30 14.18
N ALA A 844 -22.31 21.57 14.42
CA ALA A 844 -23.04 22.44 15.34
C ALA A 844 -24.47 22.76 14.85
N VAL A 845 -24.64 23.14 13.59
CA VAL A 845 -25.95 23.55 13.03
C VAL A 845 -26.93 22.39 12.94
N ILE A 846 -26.46 21.19 12.57
CA ILE A 846 -27.31 19.99 12.55
C ILE A 846 -27.65 19.58 13.99
N THR A 847 -26.70 19.64 14.93
CA THR A 847 -26.98 19.35 16.34
C THR A 847 -28.06 20.28 16.88
N LEU A 848 -27.98 21.58 16.63
CA LEU A 848 -29.00 22.56 17.03
C LEU A 848 -30.37 22.23 16.47
N LYS A 849 -30.45 21.91 15.16
CA LYS A 849 -31.69 21.53 14.51
C LYS A 849 -32.33 20.31 15.18
N LEU A 850 -31.56 19.26 15.45
CA LEU A 850 -32.06 18.01 16.04
C LEU A 850 -32.62 18.18 17.47
N VAL A 851 -32.12 19.16 18.23
CA VAL A 851 -32.53 19.41 19.63
C VAL A 851 -33.36 20.69 19.81
N TRP A 852 -33.66 21.42 18.74
CA TRP A 852 -34.24 22.76 18.83
C TRP A 852 -35.54 22.80 19.63
N LYS A 853 -36.46 21.88 19.33
CA LYS A 853 -37.74 21.74 20.06
C LYS A 853 -37.55 21.41 21.53
N ASP A 854 -36.55 20.60 21.85
CA ASP A 854 -36.24 20.23 23.23
C ASP A 854 -35.62 21.40 23.99
N LEU A 855 -34.78 22.18 23.32
CA LEU A 855 -34.16 23.39 23.87
C LEU A 855 -35.22 24.47 24.14
N GLN A 856 -36.12 24.73 23.18
CA GLN A 856 -37.21 25.69 23.35
C GLN A 856 -38.20 25.28 24.45
N ALA A 857 -38.46 23.98 24.59
CA ALA A 857 -39.32 23.46 25.64
C ALA A 857 -38.62 23.38 27.02
N GLY A 858 -37.35 23.76 27.12
CA GLY A 858 -36.56 23.68 28.36
C GLY A 858 -36.25 22.26 28.82
N ARG A 859 -36.37 21.26 27.93
CA ARG A 859 -36.04 19.85 28.22
C ARG A 859 -34.54 19.57 28.19
N ILE A 860 -33.77 20.36 27.45
CA ILE A 860 -32.31 20.30 27.40
C ILE A 860 -31.74 21.71 27.64
N THR A 861 -30.64 21.78 28.39
CA THR A 861 -29.94 23.04 28.67
C THR A 861 -28.94 23.37 27.56
N MET A 862 -28.53 24.64 27.47
CA MET A 862 -27.49 25.07 26.52
C MET A 862 -26.21 24.25 26.65
N LEU A 863 -25.72 24.06 27.89
CA LEU A 863 -24.49 23.32 28.16
C LEU A 863 -24.59 21.87 27.66
N GLN A 864 -25.76 21.23 27.84
CA GLN A 864 -26.01 19.88 27.34
C GLN A 864 -26.01 19.81 25.80
N VAL A 865 -26.48 20.85 25.11
CA VAL A 865 -26.38 20.93 23.64
C VAL A 865 -24.91 21.07 23.20
N GLN A 866 -24.12 21.88 23.90
CA GLN A 866 -22.68 22.01 23.62
C GLN A 866 -21.95 20.68 23.84
N ASP A 867 -22.22 19.99 24.94
CA ASP A 867 -21.68 18.67 25.25
C ASP A 867 -22.08 17.63 24.22
N LEU A 868 -23.33 17.68 23.74
CA LEU A 868 -23.83 16.78 22.70
C LEU A 868 -23.07 16.98 21.37
N ALA A 869 -22.85 18.23 20.94
CA ALA A 869 -22.06 18.52 19.75
C ALA A 869 -20.65 17.93 19.87
N PHE A 870 -19.98 18.12 21.01
CA PHE A 870 -18.64 17.55 21.21
C PHE A 870 -18.68 16.01 21.27
N THR A 871 -19.71 15.42 21.88
CA THR A 871 -19.90 13.96 21.94
C THR A 871 -20.07 13.34 20.54
N LEU A 872 -20.81 13.99 19.65
CA LEU A 872 -20.98 13.55 18.25
C LEU A 872 -19.65 13.53 17.49
N PHE A 873 -18.79 14.54 17.70
CA PHE A 873 -17.43 14.54 17.17
C PHE A 873 -16.62 13.33 17.68
N LEU A 874 -16.72 13.02 18.98
CA LEU A 874 -16.02 11.88 19.58
C LEU A 874 -16.50 10.55 19.01
N PHE A 875 -17.78 10.39 18.67
CA PHE A 875 -18.32 9.15 18.09
C PHE A 875 -17.69 8.83 16.73
N GLY A 876 -17.79 9.76 15.77
CA GLY A 876 -17.20 9.55 14.46
C GLY A 876 -15.69 9.35 14.58
N ARG A 877 -15.02 10.21 15.35
CA ARG A 877 -13.57 10.11 15.55
C ARG A 877 -13.13 8.78 16.20
N SER A 878 -13.93 8.21 17.10
CA SER A 878 -13.63 6.91 17.73
C SER A 878 -13.46 5.79 16.70
N ILE A 879 -14.28 5.78 15.64
CA ILE A 879 -14.16 4.79 14.55
C ILE A 879 -12.83 4.95 13.81
N GLY A 880 -12.43 6.18 13.48
CA GLY A 880 -11.13 6.41 12.86
C GLY A 880 -9.96 6.05 13.77
N MET A 881 -10.11 6.26 15.09
CA MET A 881 -9.09 5.88 16.07
C MET A 881 -8.96 4.37 16.21
N ILE A 882 -10.04 3.60 16.06
CA ILE A 882 -9.96 2.13 15.97
C ILE A 882 -9.02 1.71 14.84
N ALA A 883 -9.19 2.31 13.66
CA ALA A 883 -8.32 2.02 12.52
C ALA A 883 -6.87 2.47 12.75
N GLU A 884 -6.65 3.66 13.34
CA GLU A 884 -5.28 4.15 13.65
C GLU A 884 -4.59 3.30 14.71
N ILE A 885 -5.30 2.86 15.76
CA ILE A 885 -4.77 1.99 16.81
C ILE A 885 -4.42 0.63 16.22
N ALA A 886 -5.33 0.04 15.44
CA ALA A 886 -5.12 -1.25 14.80
C ALA A 886 -3.93 -1.20 13.82
N ASP A 887 -3.87 -0.18 12.96
CA ASP A 887 -2.77 -0.01 12.00
C ASP A 887 -1.41 0.25 12.68
N HIS A 888 -1.37 1.03 13.77
CA HIS A 888 -0.12 1.25 14.51
C HIS A 888 0.33 0.00 15.27
N ARG A 889 -0.59 -0.81 15.78
CA ARG A 889 -0.23 -2.09 16.42
C ARG A 889 0.33 -3.09 15.42
N ASP A 890 -0.24 -3.12 14.22
CA ASP A 890 0.18 -4.00 13.13
C ASP A 890 1.51 -3.56 12.47
N ARG A 891 1.73 -2.25 12.30
CA ARG A 891 2.76 -1.68 11.41
C ARG A 891 3.64 -0.61 12.07
N GLY A 892 3.26 -0.08 13.22
CA GLY A 892 4.00 1.00 13.88
C GLY A 892 5.21 0.48 14.64
N LEU A 893 6.34 1.17 14.54
CA LEU A 893 7.44 1.08 15.51
C LEU A 893 7.11 1.95 16.73
N ASP A 894 7.84 1.73 17.81
CA ASP A 894 7.79 2.61 18.98
C ASP A 894 8.17 4.03 18.51
N LEU A 895 7.28 5.00 18.71
CA LEU A 895 7.46 6.37 18.24
C LEU A 895 8.64 7.05 18.94
N ASP A 896 9.50 7.69 18.15
CA ASP A 896 10.46 8.65 18.67
C ASP A 896 9.77 10.01 18.79
N CYS A 897 9.36 10.36 20.02
CA CYS A 897 8.66 11.61 20.33
C CYS A 897 9.60 12.78 20.63
N ARG A 898 10.92 12.61 20.44
CA ARG A 898 11.90 13.70 20.66
C ARG A 898 11.83 14.69 19.50
N THR A 899 11.65 15.96 19.81
CA THR A 899 11.84 17.05 18.84
C THR A 899 13.33 17.13 18.50
N PRO A 900 13.72 17.10 17.21
CA PRO A 900 15.11 17.29 16.82
C PRO A 900 15.67 18.58 17.42
N GLU A 901 16.92 18.55 17.91
CA GLU A 901 17.58 19.74 18.47
C GLU A 901 17.58 20.90 17.47
N THR A 902 17.67 20.60 16.17
CA THR A 902 17.59 21.59 15.08
C THR A 902 16.26 22.33 14.99
N GLU A 903 15.20 21.82 15.61
CA GLU A 903 13.87 22.43 15.67
C GLU A 903 13.61 23.13 17.02
N LEU A 904 14.57 23.11 17.95
CA LEU A 904 14.49 23.81 19.23
C LEU A 904 15.22 25.15 19.15
N SER A 905 14.57 26.21 19.62
CA SER A 905 15.21 27.51 19.86
C SER A 905 15.36 27.71 21.37
N TYR A 906 16.60 27.74 21.86
CA TYR A 906 16.89 28.12 23.24
C TYR A 906 16.84 29.64 23.35
N ILE A 907 15.85 30.16 24.07
CA ILE A 907 15.82 31.58 24.45
C ILE A 907 16.60 31.68 25.75
N LEU A 908 17.78 32.32 25.68
CA LEU A 908 18.64 32.61 26.83
C LEU A 908 18.10 33.79 27.64
#